data_AF-A0A924HUP9-F1
#
_entry.id   AF-A0A924HUP9-F1
#
_cell.length_a   1.000
_cell.length_b   1.000
_cell.length_c   1.000
_cell.angle_alpha   90.00
_cell.angle_beta   90.00
_cell.angle_gamma   90.00
#
_symmetry.space_group_name_H-M   'P 1'
#
loop_
_entity.id
_entity.type
_entity.pdbx_description
1 polymer ?
#
loop_
_entity_poly.entity_id
_entity_poly.type
_entity_poly.pdbx_seq_one_letter_code
_entity_poly.pdbx_strand_id
1 'polypeptide(L)'
;NEDEGEVFGHSLPAKTIVLTFDDGPHGVYTAEIAAILKQYNAPGIFFQVGTNLGAMGADGKAKLIPKADVSRKLLAAGHTLANHSMTHAQLSKRSGDALKSEILGTDELLKAVDARRSPLFRFPYGARNEEGLAILESAHLRSVMWNIDSLDWADPVPSSIVDRVLKTLEKEGRGIVLFHDIHERTVKALPALLDRLVADGYQFAGWDGTGFSVPKSTPAPASSAAPVAMSPGYSDSWAIVIGIDDYAKWPKLQYAARDAQAIRQTLIEKFGFTTDHVVSLTNQEATRAGILGAFHDKLAHAGMKKNDRLFVFFAGHGATRQLSSGRALGYIIPVDSDPNQIATDAIPMTELQNIAESLTAKHVLFVMDACYSGLGLTRGGGGGGAGNFLRDNARRLGRQMLTAGGADQLVADGGPNGHSVFTWTLLQGLAGKGDLNGDGIITATELAAYVAPAVAAVSRQTPAFGSLPGSEGGDFVFELPASGEFLSAETTQLAGDAIAMNTKLDAARPVPVPAAPNPSTTVVVKDLQGADQKLVTPLAVPSSARQLAQRANDRGLQLYKEKNYAEAEAQFTEALKLRADFALAANNLGFVYYKQDKFAEAARWFENTIKIDPSRAVAYINLGDAYAKSGQSDKAKKAFGTYLELMPQGPSAAYARQQLEKF
;
A
#
# COMPACT_ATOMS: atom_id res chain seq x y z
N ASN A 1 35.49 0.01 -27.58
CA ASN A 1 36.44 -0.45 -26.53
C ASN A 1 36.12 0.27 -25.24
N GLU A 2 34.89 0.11 -24.74
CA GLU A 2 34.44 0.66 -23.46
C GLU A 2 34.44 -0.51 -22.47
N ASP A 3 34.95 -0.28 -21.25
CA ASP A 3 34.98 -1.22 -20.11
C ASP A 3 36.04 -2.33 -20.07
N GLU A 4 37.30 -2.06 -20.41
CA GLU A 4 38.41 -2.90 -19.91
C GLU A 4 38.70 -2.58 -18.43
N GLY A 5 37.90 -3.16 -17.51
CA GLY A 5 38.23 -3.22 -16.07
C GLY A 5 37.10 -2.89 -15.08
N GLU A 6 36.01 -2.28 -15.53
CA GLU A 6 34.87 -1.90 -14.66
C GLU A 6 33.62 -2.72 -14.98
N VAL A 7 32.85 -3.05 -13.95
CA VAL A 7 31.64 -3.87 -14.06
C VAL A 7 30.40 -3.00 -13.85
N PHE A 8 29.65 -2.79 -14.94
CA PHE A 8 28.31 -2.19 -14.94
C PHE A 8 27.23 -3.26 -15.13
N GLY A 9 25.96 -2.87 -14.94
CA GLY A 9 24.82 -3.77 -15.10
C GLY A 9 24.30 -3.95 -16.54
N HIS A 10 24.86 -3.23 -17.52
CA HIS A 10 24.37 -3.25 -18.91
C HIS A 10 24.58 -4.60 -19.63
N SER A 11 25.57 -5.38 -19.20
CA SER A 11 25.90 -6.69 -19.78
C SER A 11 25.10 -7.86 -19.18
N LEU A 12 24.26 -7.60 -18.16
CA LEU A 12 23.43 -8.64 -17.56
C LEU A 12 22.40 -9.20 -18.57
N PRO A 13 21.88 -10.41 -18.37
CA PRO A 13 20.74 -10.88 -19.14
C PRO A 13 19.52 -9.97 -18.96
N ALA A 14 18.61 -10.00 -19.93
CA ALA A 14 17.37 -9.22 -19.84
C ALA A 14 16.59 -9.61 -18.58
N LYS A 15 15.95 -8.64 -17.94
CA LYS A 15 15.24 -8.82 -16.66
C LYS A 15 16.10 -9.44 -15.56
N THR A 16 17.40 -9.20 -15.56
CA THR A 16 18.29 -9.61 -14.48
C THR A 16 18.78 -8.40 -13.71
N ILE A 17 18.74 -8.49 -12.39
CA ILE A 17 19.18 -7.42 -11.49
C ILE A 17 20.13 -7.95 -10.42
N VAL A 18 21.08 -7.12 -10.05
CA VAL A 18 21.97 -7.35 -8.90
C VAL A 18 21.66 -6.28 -7.86
N LEU A 19 21.32 -6.71 -6.65
CA LEU A 19 21.02 -5.81 -5.53
C LEU A 19 22.31 -5.55 -4.76
N THR A 20 22.70 -4.28 -4.65
CA THR A 20 23.93 -3.88 -3.96
C THR A 20 23.65 -2.87 -2.87
N PHE A 21 24.38 -2.99 -1.76
CA PHE A 21 24.20 -2.17 -0.56
C PHE A 21 25.53 -1.64 -0.07
N ASP A 22 25.69 -0.33 -0.06
CA ASP A 22 26.91 0.36 0.35
C ASP A 22 26.84 0.82 1.82
N ASP A 23 28.00 1.21 2.34
CA ASP A 23 28.26 1.82 3.67
C ASP A 23 28.16 0.93 4.89
N GLY A 24 27.73 -0.31 4.71
CA GLY A 24 27.54 -1.27 5.79
C GLY A 24 28.84 -1.79 6.46
N PRO A 25 28.69 -2.71 7.42
CA PRO A 25 27.42 -3.15 8.00
C PRO A 25 26.87 -2.12 9.00
N HIS A 26 25.56 -1.93 9.02
CA HIS A 26 24.79 -1.31 10.09
C HIS A 26 24.29 -2.38 11.09
N GLY A 27 24.16 -2.02 12.37
CA GLY A 27 23.81 -3.00 13.42
C GLY A 27 22.38 -3.55 13.35
N VAL A 28 21.45 -2.76 12.81
CA VAL A 28 20.01 -3.07 12.74
C VAL A 28 19.58 -3.29 11.30
N TYR A 29 19.59 -2.23 10.49
CA TYR A 29 19.12 -2.24 9.11
C TYR A 29 19.74 -3.30 8.19
N THR A 30 21.06 -3.57 8.26
CA THR A 30 21.68 -4.63 7.45
C THR A 30 21.06 -6.01 7.72
N ALA A 31 20.74 -6.31 8.99
CA ALA A 31 20.11 -7.58 9.35
C ALA A 31 18.66 -7.65 8.85
N GLU A 32 17.93 -6.54 8.91
CA GLU A 32 16.56 -6.45 8.37
C GLU A 32 16.55 -6.58 6.85
N ILE A 33 17.49 -5.94 6.14
CA ILE A 33 17.65 -6.07 4.69
C ILE A 33 17.96 -7.52 4.32
N ALA A 34 18.90 -8.18 5.01
CA ALA A 34 19.19 -9.59 4.77
C ALA A 34 17.96 -10.49 5.00
N ALA A 35 17.18 -10.22 6.04
CA ALA A 35 15.94 -10.93 6.31
C ALA A 35 14.91 -10.72 5.20
N ILE A 36 14.77 -9.50 4.67
CA ILE A 36 13.91 -9.19 3.52
C ILE A 36 14.39 -9.96 2.29
N LEU A 37 15.67 -9.85 1.92
CA LEU A 37 16.24 -10.52 0.73
C LEU A 37 16.05 -12.05 0.77
N LYS A 38 16.21 -12.66 1.95
CA LYS A 38 15.97 -14.09 2.15
C LYS A 38 14.54 -14.50 1.81
N GLN A 39 13.53 -13.65 2.06
CA GLN A 39 12.12 -13.94 1.73
C GLN A 39 11.89 -14.08 0.23
N TYR A 40 12.70 -13.41 -0.59
CA TYR A 40 12.60 -13.42 -2.06
C TYR A 40 13.60 -14.36 -2.72
N ASN A 41 14.37 -15.12 -1.93
CA ASN A 41 15.53 -15.87 -2.40
C ASN A 41 16.48 -14.99 -3.26
N ALA A 42 16.59 -13.71 -2.89
CA ALA A 42 17.35 -12.73 -3.62
C ALA A 42 18.77 -12.62 -3.02
N PRO A 43 19.83 -12.94 -3.77
CA PRO A 43 21.18 -12.63 -3.31
C PRO A 43 21.41 -11.11 -3.29
N GLY A 44 22.19 -10.65 -2.31
CA GLY A 44 22.62 -9.26 -2.19
C GLY A 44 24.14 -9.19 -2.07
N ILE A 45 24.72 -8.08 -2.53
CA ILE A 45 26.14 -7.77 -2.41
C ILE A 45 26.30 -6.56 -1.51
N PHE A 46 26.99 -6.73 -0.40
CA PHE A 46 27.17 -5.72 0.63
C PHE A 46 28.60 -5.18 0.56
N PHE A 47 28.74 -3.95 0.07
CA PHE A 47 29.99 -3.20 0.01
C PHE A 47 30.23 -2.55 1.37
N GLN A 48 31.22 -3.04 2.09
CA GLN A 48 31.43 -2.67 3.49
C GLN A 48 32.58 -1.70 3.66
N VAL A 49 32.36 -0.73 4.54
CA VAL A 49 33.38 0.25 4.94
C VAL A 49 34.24 -0.34 6.05
N GLY A 50 35.56 -0.32 5.88
CA GLY A 50 36.50 -0.99 6.78
C GLY A 50 36.40 -0.56 8.25
N THR A 51 36.15 0.72 8.53
CA THR A 51 35.96 1.21 9.92
C THR A 51 34.72 0.63 10.61
N ASN A 52 33.71 0.17 9.87
CA ASN A 52 32.58 -0.57 10.44
C ASN A 52 32.92 -2.02 10.79
N LEU A 53 34.02 -2.56 10.26
CA LEU A 53 34.53 -3.90 10.52
C LEU A 53 35.60 -3.94 11.60
N GLY A 54 36.44 -2.90 11.67
CA GLY A 54 37.51 -2.81 12.65
C GLY A 54 38.62 -1.85 12.24
N ALA A 55 39.86 -2.18 12.61
CA ALA A 55 41.04 -1.38 12.32
C ALA A 55 42.25 -2.26 11.96
N MET A 56 43.20 -1.70 11.22
CA MET A 56 44.49 -2.33 10.95
C MET A 56 45.48 -1.98 12.06
N GLY A 57 46.14 -2.98 12.62
CA GLY A 57 47.24 -2.82 13.58
C GLY A 57 48.51 -2.29 12.90
N ALA A 58 49.42 -1.74 13.71
CA ALA A 58 50.74 -1.29 13.23
C ALA A 58 51.60 -2.43 12.63
N ASP A 59 51.27 -3.68 12.97
CA ASP A 59 51.87 -4.90 12.42
C ASP A 59 51.21 -5.37 11.10
N GLY A 60 50.27 -4.59 10.56
CA GLY A 60 49.52 -4.93 9.35
C GLY A 60 48.43 -5.98 9.58
N LYS A 61 48.10 -6.36 10.82
CA LYS A 61 47.04 -7.34 11.10
C LYS A 61 45.69 -6.68 11.35
N ALA A 62 44.65 -7.30 10.81
CA ALA A 62 43.27 -6.89 11.02
C ALA A 62 42.80 -7.16 12.47
N LYS A 63 42.21 -6.14 13.11
CA LYS A 63 41.54 -6.25 14.41
C LYS A 63 40.06 -5.90 14.25
N LEU A 64 39.21 -6.92 14.31
CA LEU A 64 37.76 -6.78 14.14
C LEU A 64 37.08 -6.24 15.42
N ILE A 65 35.99 -5.50 15.22
CA ILE A 65 35.08 -5.05 16.28
C ILE A 65 33.79 -5.90 16.25
N PRO A 66 32.97 -5.90 17.32
CA PRO A 66 31.76 -6.74 17.40
C PRO A 66 30.78 -6.55 16.23
N LYS A 67 30.73 -5.36 15.63
CA LYS A 67 29.87 -5.06 14.47
C LYS A 67 30.18 -5.96 13.24
N ALA A 68 31.41 -6.46 13.13
CA ALA A 68 31.81 -7.38 12.07
C ALA A 68 31.03 -8.72 12.07
N ASP A 69 30.39 -9.09 13.19
CA ASP A 69 29.56 -10.29 13.25
C ASP A 69 28.31 -10.19 12.37
N VAL A 70 27.82 -8.97 12.07
CA VAL A 70 26.76 -8.76 11.08
C VAL A 70 27.21 -9.25 9.70
N SER A 71 28.45 -8.98 9.32
CA SER A 71 29.04 -9.41 8.06
C SER A 71 29.20 -10.93 7.97
N ARG A 72 29.58 -11.59 9.07
CA ARG A 72 29.58 -13.06 9.13
C ARG A 72 28.19 -13.65 8.92
N LYS A 73 27.17 -13.02 9.51
CA LYS A 73 25.75 -13.44 9.33
C LYS A 73 25.28 -13.26 7.90
N LEU A 74 25.68 -12.18 7.22
CA LEU A 74 25.38 -11.97 5.79
C LEU A 74 25.93 -13.11 4.93
N LEU A 75 27.19 -13.49 5.12
CA LEU A 75 27.80 -14.62 4.41
C LEU A 75 27.09 -15.94 4.70
N ALA A 76 26.78 -16.20 5.97
CA ALA A 76 26.05 -17.40 6.37
C ALA A 76 24.64 -17.45 5.77
N ALA A 77 24.03 -16.30 5.47
CA ALA A 77 22.75 -16.18 4.79
C ALA A 77 22.85 -16.29 3.26
N GLY A 78 24.04 -16.52 2.70
CA GLY A 78 24.26 -16.67 1.25
C GLY A 78 24.44 -15.35 0.50
N HIS A 79 24.66 -14.24 1.20
CA HIS A 79 24.97 -12.96 0.59
C HIS A 79 26.48 -12.79 0.38
N THR A 80 26.85 -11.83 -0.45
CA THR A 80 28.25 -11.55 -0.81
C THR A 80 28.76 -10.34 -0.06
N LEU A 81 29.98 -10.42 0.48
CA LEU A 81 30.70 -9.26 1.02
C LEU A 81 31.68 -8.71 0.00
N ALA A 82 31.72 -7.39 -0.14
CA ALA A 82 32.58 -6.65 -1.03
C ALA A 82 33.20 -5.43 -0.33
N ASN A 83 34.23 -4.85 -0.93
CA ASN A 83 35.06 -3.81 -0.34
C ASN A 83 34.58 -2.41 -0.74
N HIS A 84 34.37 -1.51 0.24
CA HIS A 84 33.95 -0.13 0.02
C HIS A 84 34.89 0.92 0.61
N SER A 85 36.20 0.65 0.57
CA SER A 85 37.25 1.46 1.21
C SER A 85 37.20 1.47 2.74
N MET A 86 38.25 2.00 3.36
CA MET A 86 38.44 1.95 4.81
C MET A 86 37.57 2.98 5.52
N THR A 87 37.57 4.21 5.02
CA THR A 87 36.95 5.36 5.69
C THR A 87 35.83 6.01 4.90
N HIS A 88 35.46 5.44 3.74
CA HIS A 88 34.52 6.05 2.80
C HIS A 88 35.01 7.41 2.27
N ALA A 89 36.33 7.57 2.14
CA ALA A 89 36.91 8.79 1.59
C ALA A 89 36.74 8.85 0.06
N GLN A 90 36.69 10.07 -0.49
CA GLN A 90 36.69 10.25 -1.95
C GLN A 90 38.08 9.92 -2.53
N LEU A 91 38.25 8.68 -2.99
CA LEU A 91 39.55 8.12 -3.34
C LEU A 91 40.21 8.75 -4.56
N SER A 92 39.44 9.33 -5.49
CA SER A 92 39.99 10.11 -6.61
C SER A 92 40.88 11.29 -6.18
N LYS A 93 40.76 11.75 -4.93
CA LYS A 93 41.56 12.83 -4.33
C LYS A 93 42.73 12.34 -3.48
N ARG A 94 43.03 11.04 -3.50
CA ARG A 94 44.12 10.43 -2.73
C ARG A 94 45.14 9.80 -3.67
N SER A 95 46.34 9.59 -3.15
CA SER A 95 47.46 8.93 -3.84
C SER A 95 48.38 8.24 -2.83
N GLY A 96 49.28 7.40 -3.34
CA GLY A 96 50.29 6.69 -2.58
C GLY A 96 49.73 5.81 -1.46
N ASP A 97 50.43 5.78 -0.33
CA ASP A 97 50.07 4.92 0.82
C ASP A 97 48.70 5.25 1.41
N ALA A 98 48.24 6.50 1.31
CA ALA A 98 46.92 6.92 1.79
C ALA A 98 45.78 6.38 0.92
N LEU A 99 46.01 6.18 -0.38
CA LEU A 99 45.05 5.51 -1.27
C LEU A 99 45.12 3.99 -1.11
N LYS A 100 46.34 3.46 -1.05
CA LYS A 100 46.58 2.02 -0.89
C LYS A 100 45.99 1.47 0.41
N SER A 101 46.12 2.20 1.51
CA SER A 101 45.56 1.80 2.81
C SER A 101 44.03 1.77 2.83
N GLU A 102 43.37 2.67 2.09
CA GLU A 102 41.91 2.68 1.95
C GLU A 102 41.39 1.40 1.28
N ILE A 103 42.08 0.96 0.22
CA ILE A 103 41.70 -0.21 -0.55
C ILE A 103 42.11 -1.51 0.17
N LEU A 104 43.41 -1.66 0.46
CA LEU A 104 43.97 -2.92 0.98
C LEU A 104 43.66 -3.14 2.46
N GLY A 105 43.48 -2.09 3.26
CA GLY A 105 43.14 -2.25 4.67
C GLY A 105 41.77 -2.91 4.88
N THR A 106 40.77 -2.46 4.12
CA THR A 106 39.43 -3.07 4.12
C THR A 106 39.46 -4.48 3.56
N ASP A 107 40.33 -4.73 2.59
CA ASP A 107 40.53 -6.05 2.00
C ASP A 107 40.99 -7.08 3.04
N GLU A 108 41.97 -6.70 3.86
CA GLU A 108 42.47 -7.52 4.98
C GLU A 108 41.42 -7.69 6.09
N LEU A 109 40.64 -6.65 6.41
CA LEU A 109 39.54 -6.76 7.36
C LEU A 109 38.47 -7.74 6.87
N LEU A 110 38.09 -7.68 5.59
CA LEU A 110 37.13 -8.61 5.00
C LEU A 110 37.66 -10.04 5.00
N LYS A 111 38.96 -10.26 4.71
CA LYS A 111 39.61 -11.59 4.82
C LYS A 111 39.56 -12.13 6.25
N ALA A 112 39.71 -11.26 7.26
CA ALA A 112 39.60 -11.63 8.67
C ALA A 112 38.15 -11.95 9.08
N VAL A 113 37.16 -11.35 8.42
CA VAL A 113 35.73 -11.72 8.58
C VAL A 113 35.48 -13.10 7.98
N ASP A 114 35.92 -13.33 6.74
CA ASP A 114 35.91 -14.65 6.10
C ASP A 114 36.88 -14.64 4.91
N ALA A 115 37.72 -15.67 4.82
CA ALA A 115 38.69 -15.78 3.74
C ALA A 115 38.05 -15.87 2.33
N ARG A 116 36.75 -16.22 2.25
CA ARG A 116 35.98 -16.35 1.01
C ARG A 116 35.29 -15.06 0.56
N ARG A 117 35.64 -13.90 1.14
CA ARG A 117 35.13 -12.59 0.70
C ARG A 117 35.35 -12.40 -0.80
N SER A 118 34.44 -11.69 -1.48
CA SER A 118 34.50 -11.53 -2.93
C SER A 118 35.63 -10.57 -3.36
N PRO A 119 36.19 -10.74 -4.57
CA PRO A 119 37.18 -9.82 -5.15
C PRO A 119 36.51 -8.56 -5.74
N LEU A 120 35.42 -8.09 -5.15
CA LEU A 120 34.67 -6.94 -5.63
C LEU A 120 35.01 -5.70 -4.81
N PHE A 121 35.14 -4.57 -5.48
CA PHE A 121 35.41 -3.28 -4.89
C PHE A 121 34.50 -2.23 -5.52
N ARG A 122 33.98 -1.30 -4.72
CA ARG A 122 33.28 -0.12 -5.22
C ARG A 122 33.93 1.13 -4.65
N PHE A 123 34.28 2.08 -5.52
CA PHE A 123 34.79 3.37 -5.10
C PHE A 123 33.67 4.17 -4.41
N PRO A 124 33.89 4.73 -3.21
CA PRO A 124 33.00 5.71 -2.62
C PRO A 124 32.66 6.82 -3.61
N TYR A 125 31.37 7.19 -3.67
CA TYR A 125 30.83 8.18 -4.61
C TYR A 125 31.01 7.84 -6.10
N GLY A 126 31.45 6.62 -6.46
CA GLY A 126 31.84 6.26 -7.81
C GLY A 126 33.09 7.00 -8.31
N ALA A 127 33.85 7.63 -7.40
CA ALA A 127 34.94 8.54 -7.72
C ALA A 127 36.30 7.82 -7.66
N ARG A 128 36.92 7.61 -8.84
CA ARG A 128 38.21 6.92 -9.00
C ARG A 128 39.25 7.75 -9.74
N ASN A 129 40.51 7.33 -9.66
CA ASN A 129 41.64 7.81 -10.46
C ASN A 129 42.45 6.60 -10.99
N GLU A 130 43.39 6.86 -11.90
CA GLU A 130 44.20 5.79 -12.54
C GLU A 130 44.99 4.97 -11.53
N GLU A 131 45.58 5.62 -10.52
CA GLU A 131 46.33 4.93 -9.46
C GLU A 131 45.45 3.96 -8.67
N GLY A 132 44.22 4.36 -8.33
CA GLY A 132 43.27 3.51 -7.63
C GLY A 132 42.89 2.29 -8.45
N LEU A 133 42.63 2.46 -9.74
CA LEU A 133 42.33 1.36 -10.66
C LEU A 133 43.53 0.39 -10.78
N ALA A 134 44.76 0.91 -10.91
CA ALA A 134 45.97 0.09 -10.94
C ALA A 134 46.19 -0.68 -9.62
N ILE A 135 45.86 -0.09 -8.47
CA ILE A 135 45.88 -0.79 -7.18
C ILE A 135 44.87 -1.93 -7.18
N LEU A 136 43.64 -1.72 -7.65
CA LEU A 136 42.64 -2.79 -7.75
C LEU A 136 43.12 -3.93 -8.64
N GLU A 137 43.68 -3.62 -9.80
CA GLU A 137 44.24 -4.62 -10.72
C GLU A 137 45.34 -5.44 -10.04
N SER A 138 46.30 -4.78 -9.38
CA SER A 138 47.40 -5.43 -8.67
C SER A 138 46.93 -6.30 -7.49
N ALA A 139 45.78 -5.94 -6.89
CA ALA A 139 45.16 -6.67 -5.79
C ALA A 139 44.14 -7.71 -6.26
N HIS A 140 43.99 -7.89 -7.57
CA HIS A 140 42.97 -8.75 -8.20
C HIS A 140 41.54 -8.42 -7.73
N LEU A 141 41.26 -7.13 -7.51
CA LEU A 141 39.93 -6.61 -7.21
C LEU A 141 39.28 -6.05 -8.48
N ARG A 142 37.96 -6.18 -8.57
CA ARG A 142 37.16 -5.66 -9.68
C ARG A 142 36.35 -4.46 -9.25
N SER A 143 36.45 -3.36 -10.00
CA SER A 143 35.62 -2.16 -9.82
C SER A 143 34.18 -2.48 -10.23
N VAL A 144 33.23 -2.34 -9.30
CA VAL A 144 31.79 -2.54 -9.55
C VAL A 144 31.06 -1.21 -9.41
N MET A 145 30.40 -0.80 -10.49
CA MET A 145 29.61 0.42 -10.54
C MET A 145 28.11 0.07 -10.47
N TRP A 146 27.25 0.99 -10.91
CA TRP A 146 25.81 0.81 -11.02
C TRP A 146 25.29 1.57 -12.23
N ASN A 147 24.18 1.10 -12.79
CA ASN A 147 23.42 1.82 -13.82
C ASN A 147 22.02 2.23 -13.33
N ILE A 148 21.65 1.81 -12.12
CA ILE A 148 20.37 2.16 -11.49
C ILE A 148 20.69 2.68 -10.08
N ASP A 149 20.48 3.97 -9.88
CA ASP A 149 20.68 4.61 -8.58
C ASP A 149 19.33 4.80 -7.88
N SER A 150 19.19 4.25 -6.69
CA SER A 150 17.96 4.40 -5.90
C SER A 150 17.80 5.80 -5.33
N LEU A 151 18.90 6.56 -5.18
CA LEU A 151 18.96 7.82 -4.45
C LEU A 151 18.33 7.74 -3.05
N ASP A 152 18.36 6.54 -2.45
CA ASP A 152 17.86 6.32 -1.11
C ASP A 152 18.61 7.18 -0.08
N TRP A 153 19.85 7.59 -0.29
CA TRP A 153 20.56 8.53 0.59
C TRP A 153 19.97 9.96 0.62
N ALA A 154 19.28 10.39 -0.44
CA ALA A 154 18.72 11.74 -0.58
C ALA A 154 17.20 11.81 -0.40
N ASP A 155 16.50 10.73 -0.77
CA ASP A 155 15.05 10.68 -0.79
C ASP A 155 14.49 10.08 0.52
N PRO A 156 13.73 10.85 1.33
CA PRO A 156 13.16 10.34 2.57
C PRO A 156 11.94 9.43 2.37
N VAL A 157 11.34 9.38 1.17
CA VAL A 157 10.04 8.73 0.92
C VAL A 157 10.21 7.35 0.28
N PRO A 158 9.87 6.25 0.96
CA PRO A 158 10.07 4.89 0.44
C PRO A 158 9.40 4.60 -0.91
N SER A 159 8.16 5.05 -1.13
CA SER A 159 7.45 4.83 -2.41
C SER A 159 8.14 5.54 -3.58
N SER A 160 8.62 6.76 -3.37
CA SER A 160 9.37 7.51 -4.38
C SER A 160 10.68 6.81 -4.77
N ILE A 161 11.35 6.16 -3.82
CA ILE A 161 12.53 5.30 -4.10
C ILE A 161 12.13 4.12 -4.99
N VAL A 162 11.04 3.42 -4.66
CA VAL A 162 10.52 2.28 -5.43
C VAL A 162 10.22 2.72 -6.88
N ASP A 163 9.45 3.80 -7.05
CA ASP A 163 9.04 4.30 -8.36
C ASP A 163 10.24 4.73 -9.20
N ARG A 164 11.25 5.37 -8.59
CA ARG A 164 12.48 5.77 -9.28
C ARG A 164 13.24 4.56 -9.81
N VAL A 165 13.44 3.55 -8.96
CA VAL A 165 14.18 2.33 -9.34
C VAL A 165 13.43 1.62 -10.47
N LEU A 166 12.12 1.45 -10.34
CA LEU A 166 11.29 0.80 -11.35
C LEU A 166 11.28 1.56 -12.68
N LYS A 167 11.09 2.88 -12.65
CA LYS A 167 11.14 3.73 -13.85
C LYS A 167 12.48 3.65 -14.58
N THR A 168 13.57 3.59 -13.82
CA THR A 168 14.91 3.43 -14.40
C THR A 168 15.07 2.04 -15.00
N LEU A 169 14.57 1.01 -14.32
CA LEU A 169 14.55 -0.37 -14.83
C LEU A 169 13.67 -0.58 -16.06
N GLU A 170 12.55 0.12 -16.19
CA GLU A 170 11.72 0.08 -17.41
C GLU A 170 12.51 0.54 -18.64
N LYS A 171 13.42 1.51 -18.46
CA LYS A 171 14.30 2.02 -19.52
C LYS A 171 15.48 1.09 -19.76
N GLU A 172 16.16 0.64 -18.71
CA GLU A 172 17.40 -0.15 -18.81
C GLU A 172 17.14 -1.65 -19.08
N GLY A 173 15.99 -2.16 -18.64
CA GLY A 173 15.57 -3.57 -18.73
C GLY A 173 16.36 -4.56 -17.87
N ARG A 174 17.43 -4.11 -17.21
CA ARG A 174 18.38 -4.89 -16.40
C ARG A 174 19.33 -3.95 -15.67
N GLY A 175 20.03 -4.43 -14.63
CA GLY A 175 21.14 -3.67 -14.10
C GLY A 175 21.60 -4.01 -12.69
N ILE A 176 22.60 -3.26 -12.23
CA ILE A 176 23.08 -3.26 -10.85
C ILE A 176 22.42 -2.07 -10.16
N VAL A 177 21.68 -2.34 -9.08
CA VAL A 177 20.96 -1.32 -8.30
C VAL A 177 21.77 -0.94 -7.08
N LEU A 178 22.02 0.36 -6.90
CA LEU A 178 22.70 0.93 -5.75
C LEU A 178 21.69 1.31 -4.65
N PHE A 179 21.88 0.75 -3.45
CA PHE A 179 21.24 1.13 -2.20
C PHE A 179 22.30 1.30 -1.10
N HIS A 180 21.87 1.78 0.07
CA HIS A 180 22.70 1.89 1.27
C HIS A 180 22.00 1.18 2.44
N ASP A 181 22.70 0.24 3.10
CA ASP A 181 22.12 -0.53 4.22
C ASP A 181 22.17 0.20 5.58
N ILE A 182 22.58 1.47 5.57
CA ILE A 182 22.60 2.37 6.72
C ILE A 182 21.33 3.23 6.84
N HIS A 183 20.35 3.06 5.95
CA HIS A 183 19.15 3.88 5.90
C HIS A 183 17.85 3.11 6.14
N GLU A 184 17.01 3.59 7.06
CA GLU A 184 15.71 2.99 7.38
C GLU A 184 14.76 2.97 6.16
N ARG A 185 14.79 4.01 5.33
CA ARG A 185 13.94 4.10 4.13
C ARG A 185 14.25 3.04 3.09
N THR A 186 15.49 2.55 3.03
CA THR A 186 15.88 1.41 2.20
C THR A 186 15.18 0.14 2.68
N VAL A 187 15.19 -0.10 4.00
CA VAL A 187 14.46 -1.22 4.63
C VAL A 187 12.96 -1.15 4.30
N LYS A 188 12.37 0.06 4.34
CA LYS A 188 10.94 0.28 4.06
C LYS A 188 10.60 0.15 2.57
N ALA A 189 11.51 0.52 1.66
CA ALA A 189 11.29 0.49 0.22
C ALA A 189 11.44 -0.92 -0.39
N LEU A 190 12.40 -1.71 0.12
CA LEU A 190 12.75 -3.01 -0.46
C LEU A 190 11.57 -3.98 -0.62
N PRO A 191 10.65 -4.16 0.35
CA PRO A 191 9.55 -5.11 0.18
C PRO A 191 8.68 -4.79 -1.05
N ALA A 192 8.22 -3.55 -1.18
CA ALA A 192 7.37 -3.13 -2.30
C ALA A 192 8.12 -3.21 -3.64
N LEU A 193 9.40 -2.85 -3.65
CA LEU A 193 10.25 -2.99 -4.83
C LEU A 193 10.41 -4.45 -5.26
N LEU A 194 10.77 -5.34 -4.33
CA LEU A 194 11.01 -6.75 -4.62
C LEU A 194 9.72 -7.46 -5.05
N ASP A 195 8.59 -7.16 -4.40
CA ASP A 195 7.27 -7.62 -4.83
C ASP A 195 7.01 -7.25 -6.30
N ARG A 196 7.29 -5.99 -6.68
CA ARG A 196 7.07 -5.53 -8.05
C ARG A 196 8.05 -6.15 -9.05
N LEU A 197 9.33 -6.27 -8.69
CA LEU A 197 10.35 -6.89 -9.55
C LEU A 197 10.03 -8.36 -9.83
N VAL A 198 9.64 -9.10 -8.81
CA VAL A 198 9.19 -10.50 -8.96
C VAL A 198 7.95 -10.56 -9.85
N ALA A 199 6.96 -9.67 -9.63
CA ALA A 199 5.75 -9.61 -10.44
C ALA A 199 6.05 -9.29 -11.91
N ASP A 200 7.02 -8.41 -12.17
CA ASP A 200 7.46 -8.04 -13.51
C ASP A 200 8.42 -9.08 -14.13
N GLY A 201 8.70 -10.19 -13.43
CA GLY A 201 9.49 -11.31 -13.93
C GLY A 201 10.99 -11.06 -13.93
N TYR A 202 11.48 -10.16 -13.08
CA TYR A 202 12.91 -9.97 -12.86
C TYR A 202 13.51 -11.13 -12.06
N GLN A 203 14.76 -11.45 -12.39
CA GLN A 203 15.58 -12.44 -11.71
C GLN A 203 16.68 -11.73 -10.93
N PHE A 204 17.02 -12.27 -9.76
CA PHE A 204 18.06 -11.73 -8.90
C PHE A 204 19.36 -12.51 -9.11
N ALA A 205 20.39 -11.83 -9.61
CA ALA A 205 21.72 -12.37 -9.76
C ALA A 205 22.59 -12.05 -8.54
N GLY A 206 23.36 -13.05 -8.13
CA GLY A 206 24.37 -12.94 -7.08
C GLY A 206 25.77 -13.11 -7.65
N TRP A 207 26.77 -13.03 -6.77
CA TRP A 207 28.15 -13.33 -7.11
C TRP A 207 28.44 -14.82 -6.93
N ASP A 208 28.90 -15.51 -7.98
CA ASP A 208 29.24 -16.95 -7.90
C ASP A 208 30.73 -17.27 -7.74
N GLY A 209 31.56 -16.23 -7.64
CA GLY A 209 33.03 -16.35 -7.59
C GLY A 209 33.70 -15.93 -8.89
N THR A 210 33.01 -16.02 -10.03
CA THR A 210 33.57 -15.69 -11.35
C THR A 210 32.85 -14.52 -12.02
N GLY A 211 31.53 -14.44 -11.85
CA GLY A 211 30.68 -13.40 -12.43
C GLY A 211 29.35 -13.27 -11.69
N PHE A 212 28.47 -12.44 -12.24
CA PHE A 212 27.09 -12.36 -11.79
C PHE A 212 26.25 -13.46 -12.46
N SER A 213 25.62 -14.29 -11.65
CA SER A 213 24.74 -15.35 -12.13
C SER A 213 23.49 -15.48 -11.28
N VAL A 214 22.41 -15.90 -11.93
CA VAL A 214 21.16 -16.25 -11.23
C VAL A 214 21.38 -17.62 -10.58
N PRO A 215 21.16 -17.76 -9.27
CA PRO A 215 21.32 -19.04 -8.59
C PRO A 215 20.48 -20.14 -9.26
N LYS A 216 21.09 -21.28 -9.63
CA LYS A 216 20.35 -22.47 -10.06
C LYS A 216 19.58 -23.00 -8.84
N SER A 217 18.26 -22.79 -8.78
CA SER A 217 17.46 -23.23 -7.64
C SER A 217 17.39 -24.75 -7.56
N THR A 218 17.65 -25.31 -6.38
CA THR A 218 17.00 -26.54 -5.90
C THR A 218 15.49 -26.29 -6.00
N PRO A 219 14.67 -27.21 -6.53
CA PRO A 219 13.25 -26.98 -6.68
C PRO A 219 12.67 -26.64 -5.31
N ALA A 220 12.09 -25.44 -5.20
CA ALA A 220 11.15 -25.16 -4.13
C ALA A 220 10.08 -26.27 -4.15
N PRO A 221 9.58 -26.75 -2.99
CA PRO A 221 8.38 -27.58 -3.00
C PRO A 221 7.36 -26.84 -3.84
N ALA A 222 6.79 -27.52 -4.83
CA ALA A 222 5.98 -26.93 -5.89
C ALA A 222 4.94 -25.96 -5.30
N SER A 223 5.32 -24.69 -5.19
CA SER A 223 4.39 -23.60 -5.15
C SER A 223 3.88 -23.57 -6.57
N SER A 224 2.62 -23.97 -6.73
CA SER A 224 1.85 -23.67 -7.93
C SER A 224 2.11 -22.20 -8.27
N ALA A 225 2.94 -21.94 -9.27
CA ALA A 225 3.10 -20.63 -9.85
C ALA A 225 1.78 -20.30 -10.55
N ALA A 226 0.80 -19.88 -9.74
CA ALA A 226 -0.33 -19.13 -10.22
C ALA A 226 0.21 -17.80 -10.76
N PRO A 227 -0.32 -17.30 -11.88
CA PRO A 227 0.15 -16.05 -12.46
C PRO A 227 -0.05 -14.90 -11.46
N VAL A 228 1.05 -14.38 -10.91
CA VAL A 228 1.02 -13.27 -9.95
C VAL A 228 0.50 -12.02 -10.64
N ALA A 229 -0.48 -11.35 -10.04
CA ALA A 229 -1.18 -10.25 -10.67
C ALA A 229 -0.36 -8.95 -10.69
N MET A 230 -0.66 -8.13 -11.69
CA MET A 230 -0.19 -6.77 -11.77
C MET A 230 -1.04 -5.90 -10.83
N SER A 231 -0.41 -5.08 -9.98
CA SER A 231 -1.05 -3.85 -9.50
C SER A 231 -1.48 -3.03 -10.72
N PRO A 232 -2.69 -2.44 -10.75
CA PRO A 232 -3.18 -1.61 -11.86
C PRO A 232 -2.23 -0.49 -12.25
N GLY A 233 -1.34 -0.08 -11.33
CA GLY A 233 -0.19 0.78 -11.57
C GLY A 233 -0.61 2.10 -12.17
N TYR A 234 -1.50 2.83 -11.49
CA TYR A 234 -1.88 4.17 -11.91
C TYR A 234 -0.68 5.11 -11.78
N SER A 235 -0.51 5.99 -12.77
CA SER A 235 0.53 7.01 -12.70
C SER A 235 0.16 8.14 -11.74
N ASP A 236 -1.13 8.46 -11.63
CA ASP A 236 -1.67 9.42 -10.67
C ASP A 236 -3.15 9.16 -10.35
N SER A 237 -3.65 9.77 -9.27
CA SER A 237 -5.00 9.61 -8.74
C SER A 237 -5.69 10.95 -8.54
N TRP A 238 -6.73 11.20 -9.34
CA TRP A 238 -7.49 12.45 -9.35
C TRP A 238 -8.88 12.24 -8.78
N ALA A 239 -9.44 13.25 -8.11
CA ALA A 239 -10.84 13.21 -7.70
C ALA A 239 -11.57 14.53 -7.83
N ILE A 240 -12.87 14.45 -8.10
CA ILE A 240 -13.83 15.53 -7.94
C ILE A 240 -14.85 15.07 -6.90
N VAL A 241 -15.00 15.83 -5.82
CA VAL A 241 -15.87 15.47 -4.70
C VAL A 241 -16.82 16.64 -4.42
N ILE A 242 -18.11 16.41 -4.66
CA ILE A 242 -19.15 17.44 -4.64
C ILE A 242 -20.19 17.06 -3.59
N GLY A 243 -20.54 18.01 -2.71
CA GLY A 243 -21.55 17.80 -1.68
C GLY A 243 -22.37 19.07 -1.44
N ILE A 244 -23.69 18.97 -1.56
CA ILE A 244 -24.57 20.15 -1.52
C ILE A 244 -25.71 19.91 -0.53
N ASP A 245 -25.69 20.65 0.57
CA ASP A 245 -26.76 20.68 1.58
C ASP A 245 -27.64 21.93 1.42
N ASP A 246 -27.00 23.08 1.25
CA ASP A 246 -27.61 24.41 1.31
C ASP A 246 -28.17 24.88 -0.04
N TYR A 247 -29.16 24.16 -0.57
CA TYR A 247 -29.90 24.60 -1.73
C TYR A 247 -30.74 25.85 -1.43
N ALA A 248 -30.70 26.83 -2.34
CA ALA A 248 -31.52 28.04 -2.23
C ALA A 248 -32.98 27.81 -2.69
N LYS A 249 -33.17 26.98 -3.72
CA LYS A 249 -34.47 26.75 -4.38
C LYS A 249 -34.99 25.32 -4.27
N TRP A 250 -34.17 24.40 -3.78
CA TRP A 250 -34.51 22.99 -3.54
C TRP A 250 -34.56 22.71 -2.04
N PRO A 251 -35.22 21.61 -1.59
CA PRO A 251 -35.17 21.22 -0.19
C PRO A 251 -33.73 21.05 0.30
N LYS A 252 -33.42 21.54 1.49
CA LYS A 252 -32.08 21.35 2.07
C LYS A 252 -31.84 19.89 2.44
N LEU A 253 -30.60 19.45 2.26
CA LEU A 253 -30.11 18.15 2.76
C LEU A 253 -29.32 18.36 4.05
N GLN A 254 -29.00 17.27 4.75
CA GLN A 254 -28.31 17.34 6.04
C GLN A 254 -26.85 16.87 6.01
N TYR A 255 -26.51 15.96 5.09
CA TYR A 255 -25.27 15.19 5.17
C TYR A 255 -24.40 15.25 3.91
N ALA A 256 -24.86 15.84 2.81
CA ALA A 256 -24.20 15.76 1.52
C ALA A 256 -22.80 16.42 1.52
N ALA A 257 -22.62 17.58 2.16
CA ALA A 257 -21.30 18.20 2.27
C ALA A 257 -20.36 17.39 3.18
N ARG A 258 -20.90 16.76 4.23
CA ARG A 258 -20.12 15.87 5.12
C ARG A 258 -19.73 14.58 4.42
N ASP A 259 -20.63 14.00 3.65
CA ASP A 259 -20.41 12.80 2.82
C ASP A 259 -19.27 13.04 1.84
N ALA A 260 -19.32 14.17 1.12
CA ALA A 260 -18.23 14.62 0.27
C ALA A 260 -16.90 14.76 1.05
N GLN A 261 -16.91 15.39 2.22
CA GLN A 261 -15.69 15.54 3.03
C GLN A 261 -15.11 14.19 3.48
N ALA A 262 -15.93 13.24 3.92
CA ALA A 262 -15.47 11.92 4.37
C ALA A 262 -14.91 11.08 3.23
N ILE A 263 -15.51 11.16 2.03
CA ILE A 263 -14.99 10.53 0.82
C ILE A 263 -13.65 11.13 0.44
N ARG A 264 -13.55 12.47 0.39
CA ARG A 264 -12.29 13.17 0.14
C ARG A 264 -11.19 12.70 1.09
N GLN A 265 -11.48 12.67 2.40
CA GLN A 265 -10.53 12.26 3.41
C GLN A 265 -10.08 10.80 3.21
N THR A 266 -11.03 9.91 2.92
CA THR A 266 -10.75 8.49 2.64
C THR A 266 -9.84 8.32 1.43
N LEU A 267 -10.09 9.05 0.34
CA LEU A 267 -9.26 8.99 -0.88
C LEU A 267 -7.82 9.43 -0.61
N ILE A 268 -7.64 10.53 0.14
CA ILE A 268 -6.32 11.07 0.45
C ILE A 268 -5.57 10.18 1.44
N GLU A 269 -6.19 9.86 2.58
CA GLU A 269 -5.52 9.19 3.70
C GLU A 269 -5.29 7.69 3.45
N LYS A 270 -6.18 7.04 2.69
CA LYS A 270 -6.08 5.58 2.46
C LYS A 270 -5.60 5.21 1.08
N PHE A 271 -5.99 5.96 0.05
CA PHE A 271 -5.76 5.55 -1.34
C PHE A 271 -4.72 6.40 -2.07
N GLY A 272 -4.02 7.29 -1.36
CA GLY A 272 -2.86 8.02 -1.88
C GLY A 272 -3.22 9.09 -2.92
N PHE A 273 -4.45 9.61 -2.91
CA PHE A 273 -4.79 10.76 -3.73
C PHE A 273 -4.10 11.99 -3.14
N THR A 274 -3.34 12.73 -3.95
CA THR A 274 -2.68 13.95 -3.47
C THR A 274 -3.71 15.05 -3.26
N THR A 275 -3.53 15.87 -2.23
CA THR A 275 -4.46 16.97 -1.91
C THR A 275 -4.70 17.90 -3.10
N ASP A 276 -3.66 18.15 -3.91
CA ASP A 276 -3.72 19.02 -5.07
C ASP A 276 -4.50 18.42 -6.25
N HIS A 277 -4.65 17.09 -6.30
CA HIS A 277 -5.41 16.37 -7.33
C HIS A 277 -6.85 16.06 -6.91
N VAL A 278 -7.28 16.52 -5.72
CA VAL A 278 -8.66 16.35 -5.23
C VAL A 278 -9.39 17.69 -5.19
N VAL A 279 -10.19 17.94 -6.22
CA VAL A 279 -11.08 19.10 -6.30
C VAL A 279 -12.30 18.86 -5.43
N SER A 280 -12.60 19.80 -4.53
CA SER A 280 -13.79 19.75 -3.68
C SER A 280 -14.67 20.96 -3.98
N LEU A 281 -15.98 20.73 -4.10
CA LEU A 281 -16.98 21.79 -4.25
C LEU A 281 -18.11 21.53 -3.25
N THR A 282 -18.32 22.44 -2.32
CA THR A 282 -19.42 22.29 -1.35
C THR A 282 -20.38 23.47 -1.37
N ASN A 283 -21.66 23.19 -1.21
CA ASN A 283 -22.72 24.20 -1.10
C ASN A 283 -22.62 25.28 -2.19
N GLN A 284 -22.38 26.54 -1.82
CA GLN A 284 -22.36 27.70 -2.73
C GLN A 284 -21.30 27.61 -3.82
N GLU A 285 -20.26 26.78 -3.65
CA GLU A 285 -19.23 26.55 -4.67
C GLU A 285 -19.71 25.59 -5.78
N ALA A 286 -20.66 24.72 -5.47
CA ALA A 286 -21.15 23.66 -6.35
C ALA A 286 -22.23 24.15 -7.32
N THR A 287 -21.92 25.25 -8.01
CA THR A 287 -22.74 25.80 -9.11
C THR A 287 -22.61 24.97 -10.38
N ARG A 288 -23.53 25.14 -11.34
CA ARG A 288 -23.42 24.47 -12.65
C ARG A 288 -22.07 24.75 -13.30
N ALA A 289 -21.66 26.02 -13.30
CA ALA A 289 -20.38 26.45 -13.84
C ALA A 289 -19.20 25.88 -13.03
N GLY A 290 -19.27 25.87 -11.71
CA GLY A 290 -18.22 25.32 -10.84
C GLY A 290 -17.99 23.83 -11.06
N ILE A 291 -19.07 23.04 -11.16
CA ILE A 291 -19.01 21.60 -11.40
C ILE A 291 -18.41 21.30 -12.78
N LEU A 292 -18.92 21.94 -13.84
CA LEU A 292 -18.39 21.72 -15.20
C LEU A 292 -16.94 22.23 -15.34
N GLY A 293 -16.62 23.36 -14.71
CA GLY A 293 -15.26 23.89 -14.64
C GLY A 293 -14.30 22.98 -13.88
N ALA A 294 -14.77 22.18 -12.91
CA ALA A 294 -13.92 21.16 -12.28
C ALA A 294 -13.47 20.09 -13.28
N PHE A 295 -14.36 19.65 -14.19
CA PHE A 295 -14.03 18.67 -15.24
C PHE A 295 -13.14 19.27 -16.34
N HIS A 296 -13.44 20.50 -16.79
CA HIS A 296 -12.77 21.09 -17.96
C HIS A 296 -11.55 21.93 -17.59
N ASP A 297 -11.64 22.79 -16.58
CA ASP A 297 -10.59 23.78 -16.31
C ASP A 297 -9.59 23.24 -15.31
N LYS A 298 -10.06 22.61 -14.23
CA LYS A 298 -9.19 22.13 -13.15
C LYS A 298 -8.53 20.79 -13.44
N LEU A 299 -9.20 19.87 -14.15
CA LEU A 299 -8.60 18.57 -14.52
C LEU A 299 -7.91 18.58 -15.88
N ALA A 300 -8.48 19.22 -16.91
CA ALA A 300 -7.88 19.18 -18.26
C ALA A 300 -6.62 20.05 -18.41
N HIS A 301 -6.47 21.11 -17.60
CA HIS A 301 -5.25 21.92 -17.58
C HIS A 301 -4.19 21.41 -16.58
N ALA A 302 -4.53 20.48 -15.70
CA ALA A 302 -3.62 19.96 -14.67
C ALA A 302 -2.70 18.81 -15.14
N GLY A 303 -2.79 18.39 -16.42
CA GLY A 303 -1.86 17.43 -17.00
C GLY A 303 -2.16 15.95 -16.72
N MET A 304 -3.46 15.60 -16.56
CA MET A 304 -3.94 14.22 -16.42
C MET A 304 -3.48 13.34 -17.60
N LYS A 305 -2.90 12.18 -17.28
CA LYS A 305 -2.26 11.26 -18.23
C LYS A 305 -3.11 10.03 -18.50
N LYS A 306 -2.78 9.34 -19.59
CA LYS A 306 -3.50 8.13 -20.06
C LYS A 306 -3.56 7.01 -19.01
N ASN A 307 -2.58 6.91 -18.12
CA ASN A 307 -2.50 5.85 -17.12
C ASN A 307 -2.99 6.29 -15.73
N ASP A 308 -3.63 7.46 -15.62
CA ASP A 308 -4.18 7.96 -14.36
C ASP A 308 -5.58 7.37 -14.08
N ARG A 309 -6.11 7.64 -12.88
CA ARG A 309 -7.51 7.38 -12.53
C ARG A 309 -8.24 8.65 -12.08
N LEU A 310 -9.54 8.72 -12.35
CA LEU A 310 -10.41 9.78 -11.84
C LEU A 310 -11.59 9.19 -11.06
N PHE A 311 -11.71 9.57 -9.79
CA PHE A 311 -12.87 9.25 -8.96
C PHE A 311 -13.78 10.47 -8.83
N VAL A 312 -15.04 10.35 -9.21
CA VAL A 312 -16.03 11.43 -9.10
C VAL A 312 -17.06 11.02 -8.07
N PHE A 313 -17.27 11.85 -7.05
CA PHE A 313 -18.33 11.67 -6.07
C PHE A 313 -19.25 12.88 -6.05
N PHE A 314 -20.55 12.63 -6.11
CA PHE A 314 -21.58 13.65 -5.98
C PHE A 314 -22.61 13.22 -4.94
N ALA A 315 -22.82 14.04 -3.92
CA ALA A 315 -23.94 13.92 -2.99
C ALA A 315 -24.84 15.14 -3.10
N GLY A 316 -26.13 14.93 -3.36
CA GLY A 316 -27.07 16.01 -3.62
C GLY A 316 -28.41 15.55 -4.18
N HIS A 317 -29.20 16.51 -4.67
CA HIS A 317 -30.45 16.19 -5.37
C HIS A 317 -30.19 15.68 -6.77
N GLY A 318 -31.01 14.72 -7.18
CA GLY A 318 -31.19 14.33 -8.56
C GLY A 318 -32.63 14.54 -8.98
N ALA A 319 -32.88 14.78 -10.27
CA ALA A 319 -34.21 14.93 -10.81
C ALA A 319 -34.40 14.15 -12.12
N THR A 320 -35.64 13.74 -12.36
CA THR A 320 -36.05 13.05 -13.58
C THR A 320 -36.94 13.97 -14.41
N ARG A 321 -36.71 14.03 -15.73
CA ARG A 321 -37.66 14.62 -16.67
C ARG A 321 -38.06 13.61 -17.73
N GLN A 322 -39.36 13.42 -17.94
CA GLN A 322 -39.88 12.59 -19.02
C GLN A 322 -39.75 13.33 -20.36
N LEU A 323 -39.12 12.70 -21.34
CA LEU A 323 -39.05 13.20 -22.71
C LEU A 323 -40.33 12.84 -23.47
N SER A 324 -40.59 13.54 -24.57
CA SER A 324 -41.73 13.25 -25.47
C SER A 324 -41.70 11.82 -26.04
N SER A 325 -40.53 11.18 -26.06
CA SER A 325 -40.36 9.78 -26.44
C SER A 325 -40.79 8.77 -25.37
N GLY A 326 -41.21 9.23 -24.17
CA GLY A 326 -41.49 8.38 -23.01
C GLY A 326 -40.24 7.92 -22.26
N ARG A 327 -39.06 8.41 -22.65
CA ARG A 327 -37.79 8.11 -21.98
C ARG A 327 -37.56 9.09 -20.84
N ALA A 328 -37.22 8.58 -19.65
CA ALA A 328 -36.76 9.40 -18.53
C ALA A 328 -35.32 9.90 -18.78
N LEU A 329 -35.06 11.19 -18.52
CA LEU A 329 -33.74 11.80 -18.54
C LEU A 329 -33.41 12.31 -17.14
N GLY A 330 -32.36 11.75 -16.53
CA GLY A 330 -31.84 12.14 -15.23
C GLY A 330 -30.96 13.39 -15.29
N TYR A 331 -30.97 14.14 -14.19
CA TYR A 331 -30.18 15.33 -13.95
C TYR A 331 -29.59 15.28 -12.55
N ILE A 332 -28.35 15.76 -12.39
CA ILE A 332 -27.87 16.21 -11.07
C ILE A 332 -28.19 17.69 -10.91
N ILE A 333 -28.46 18.10 -9.68
CA ILE A 333 -28.92 19.45 -9.34
C ILE A 333 -27.76 20.24 -8.69
N PRO A 334 -27.10 21.15 -9.42
CA PRO A 334 -26.27 22.19 -8.85
C PRO A 334 -26.99 23.10 -7.85
N VAL A 335 -26.25 23.76 -6.95
CA VAL A 335 -26.82 24.62 -5.90
C VAL A 335 -27.64 25.79 -6.44
N ASP A 336 -27.30 26.27 -7.64
CA ASP A 336 -27.91 27.41 -8.34
C ASP A 336 -29.08 27.03 -9.26
N SER A 337 -29.44 25.75 -9.31
CA SER A 337 -30.52 25.26 -10.19
C SER A 337 -31.92 25.68 -9.76
N ASP A 338 -32.72 26.21 -10.69
CA ASP A 338 -34.16 26.41 -10.48
C ASP A 338 -34.97 25.14 -10.78
N PRO A 339 -35.84 24.67 -9.86
CA PRO A 339 -36.75 23.54 -10.12
C PRO A 339 -37.64 23.72 -11.35
N ASN A 340 -37.90 24.96 -11.77
CA ASN A 340 -38.70 25.26 -12.95
C ASN A 340 -37.87 25.38 -14.24
N GLN A 341 -36.54 25.44 -14.14
CA GLN A 341 -35.62 25.59 -15.27
C GLN A 341 -34.56 24.47 -15.34
N ILE A 342 -34.90 23.27 -14.88
CA ILE A 342 -34.02 22.09 -14.82
C ILE A 342 -33.31 21.84 -16.17
N ALA A 343 -33.98 22.10 -17.29
CA ALA A 343 -33.41 21.91 -18.63
C ALA A 343 -32.15 22.75 -18.91
N THR A 344 -32.06 23.92 -18.28
CA THR A 344 -31.02 24.94 -18.52
C THR A 344 -30.01 24.94 -17.38
N ASP A 345 -30.50 24.88 -16.13
CA ASP A 345 -29.66 25.10 -14.96
C ASP A 345 -29.05 23.81 -14.40
N ALA A 346 -29.71 22.66 -14.60
CA ALA A 346 -29.22 21.39 -14.11
C ALA A 346 -28.24 20.73 -15.10
N ILE A 347 -27.50 19.71 -14.64
CA ILE A 347 -26.54 18.99 -15.49
C ILE A 347 -27.17 17.64 -15.87
N PRO A 348 -27.56 17.44 -17.15
CA PRO A 348 -28.13 16.18 -17.59
C PRO A 348 -27.07 15.08 -17.55
N MET A 349 -27.49 13.86 -17.24
CA MET A 349 -26.59 12.70 -17.20
C MET A 349 -25.90 12.43 -18.54
N THR A 350 -26.48 12.85 -19.66
CA THR A 350 -25.83 12.79 -20.98
C THR A 350 -24.60 13.70 -21.09
N GLU A 351 -24.59 14.83 -20.38
CA GLU A 351 -23.39 15.70 -20.33
C GLU A 351 -22.27 15.00 -19.55
N LEU A 352 -22.59 14.31 -18.44
CA LEU A 352 -21.61 13.49 -17.71
C LEU A 352 -21.09 12.30 -18.55
N GLN A 353 -21.91 11.70 -19.40
CA GLN A 353 -21.46 10.67 -20.35
C GLN A 353 -20.45 11.22 -21.36
N ASN A 354 -20.75 12.36 -21.97
CA ASN A 354 -19.86 13.00 -22.93
C ASN A 354 -18.53 13.39 -22.25
N ILE A 355 -18.61 13.90 -21.02
CA ILE A 355 -17.42 14.17 -20.20
C ILE A 355 -16.64 12.87 -19.99
N ALA A 356 -17.29 11.79 -19.52
CA ALA A 356 -16.65 10.49 -19.29
C ALA A 356 -15.90 9.99 -20.54
N GLU A 357 -16.52 10.07 -21.71
CA GLU A 357 -15.93 9.66 -22.99
C GLU A 357 -14.74 10.53 -23.40
N SER A 358 -14.77 11.83 -23.09
CA SER A 358 -13.70 12.78 -23.44
C SER A 358 -12.47 12.73 -22.52
N LEU A 359 -12.57 12.16 -21.32
CA LEU A 359 -11.49 12.18 -20.33
C LEU A 359 -10.32 11.28 -20.73
N THR A 360 -9.09 11.76 -20.52
CA THR A 360 -7.84 11.04 -20.83
C THR A 360 -7.54 9.87 -19.89
N ALA A 361 -8.01 9.90 -18.64
CA ALA A 361 -7.67 8.91 -17.62
C ALA A 361 -8.00 7.47 -18.04
N LYS A 362 -7.23 6.50 -17.53
CA LYS A 362 -7.44 5.08 -17.82
C LYS A 362 -8.78 4.61 -17.28
N HIS A 363 -8.99 4.83 -15.99
CA HIS A 363 -10.21 4.43 -15.29
C HIS A 363 -10.90 5.64 -14.69
N VAL A 364 -12.20 5.78 -14.95
CA VAL A 364 -13.06 6.81 -14.37
C VAL A 364 -14.24 6.12 -13.70
N LEU A 365 -14.44 6.43 -12.42
CA LEU A 365 -15.57 5.92 -11.64
C LEU A 365 -16.40 7.09 -11.12
N PHE A 366 -17.67 7.13 -11.51
CA PHE A 366 -18.66 8.06 -10.99
C PHE A 366 -19.46 7.38 -9.88
N VAL A 367 -19.53 7.99 -8.71
CA VAL A 367 -20.32 7.53 -7.56
C VAL A 367 -21.30 8.62 -7.17
N MET A 368 -22.59 8.34 -7.37
CA MET A 368 -23.66 9.33 -7.32
C MET A 368 -24.61 9.02 -6.17
N ASP A 369 -24.45 9.73 -5.04
CA ASP A 369 -25.41 9.73 -3.93
C ASP A 369 -26.54 10.72 -4.20
N ALA A 370 -27.31 10.41 -5.25
CA ALA A 370 -28.45 11.20 -5.72
C ALA A 370 -29.44 10.29 -6.48
N CYS A 371 -30.68 10.76 -6.62
CA CYS A 371 -31.70 10.09 -7.44
C CYS A 371 -31.22 9.96 -8.89
N TYR A 372 -31.55 8.85 -9.55
CA TYR A 372 -31.13 8.63 -10.93
C TYR A 372 -32.22 7.98 -11.76
N SER A 373 -32.49 8.51 -12.97
CA SER A 373 -33.38 7.88 -13.95
C SER A 373 -32.78 7.88 -15.36
N GLY A 374 -32.79 6.71 -15.98
CA GLY A 374 -32.75 6.50 -17.42
C GLY A 374 -31.54 7.06 -18.16
N LEU A 375 -30.52 6.24 -18.37
CA LEU A 375 -29.57 6.41 -19.48
C LEU A 375 -29.84 5.34 -20.53
N GLY A 376 -30.03 5.74 -21.79
CA GLY A 376 -29.93 4.80 -22.91
C GLY A 376 -28.45 4.51 -23.16
N LEU A 377 -27.92 3.44 -22.60
CA LEU A 377 -26.54 3.02 -22.81
C LEU A 377 -26.46 1.86 -23.79
N THR A 378 -25.40 1.88 -24.60
CA THR A 378 -24.97 0.73 -25.39
C THR A 378 -24.50 -0.38 -24.47
N ARG A 379 -24.82 -1.65 -24.82
CA ARG A 379 -24.24 -2.85 -24.21
C ARG A 379 -22.71 -2.82 -24.35
N GLY A 380 -22.02 -2.16 -23.43
CA GLY A 380 -20.57 -2.12 -23.33
C GLY A 380 -20.11 -3.10 -22.26
N GLY A 381 -19.64 -4.27 -22.68
CA GLY A 381 -18.85 -5.17 -21.83
C GLY A 381 -19.61 -6.26 -21.09
N GLY A 382 -20.61 -6.90 -21.72
CA GLY A 382 -21.09 -8.19 -21.23
C GLY A 382 -20.00 -9.26 -21.34
N GLY A 383 -19.65 -9.87 -20.20
CA GLY A 383 -19.11 -11.23 -20.12
C GLY A 383 -17.75 -11.50 -20.77
N GLY A 384 -16.66 -11.13 -20.09
CA GLY A 384 -15.36 -11.76 -20.30
C GLY A 384 -15.21 -12.95 -19.33
N GLY A 385 -14.99 -14.16 -19.86
CA GLY A 385 -14.88 -15.40 -19.09
C GLY A 385 -13.75 -15.42 -18.05
N ALA A 386 -13.81 -16.42 -17.17
CA ALA A 386 -13.03 -16.59 -15.93
C ALA A 386 -11.51 -16.83 -16.09
N GLY A 387 -10.83 -16.17 -17.04
CA GLY A 387 -9.37 -16.22 -17.22
C GLY A 387 -8.73 -14.83 -17.11
N ASN A 388 -7.69 -14.68 -16.28
CA ASN A 388 -6.82 -13.49 -16.11
C ASN A 388 -7.51 -12.10 -16.15
N PHE A 389 -8.71 -12.01 -15.56
CA PHE A 389 -9.62 -10.86 -15.61
C PHE A 389 -8.98 -9.52 -15.17
N LEU A 390 -8.18 -9.50 -14.10
CA LEU A 390 -7.52 -8.26 -13.63
C LEU A 390 -6.37 -7.79 -14.54
N ARG A 391 -5.62 -8.70 -15.18
CA ARG A 391 -4.51 -8.32 -16.08
C ARG A 391 -4.99 -7.64 -17.36
N ASP A 392 -6.13 -8.08 -17.89
CA ASP A 392 -6.71 -7.52 -19.11
C ASP A 392 -7.53 -6.25 -18.83
N ASN A 393 -8.30 -6.22 -17.74
CA ASN A 393 -9.11 -5.06 -17.38
C ASN A 393 -8.28 -3.91 -16.81
N ALA A 394 -7.15 -4.17 -16.14
CA ALA A 394 -6.24 -3.11 -15.67
C ALA A 394 -5.59 -2.29 -16.79
N ARG A 395 -5.68 -2.76 -18.04
CA ARG A 395 -5.09 -2.13 -19.24
C ARG A 395 -6.10 -1.45 -20.16
N ARG A 396 -7.38 -1.80 -20.04
CA ARG A 396 -8.47 -1.28 -20.88
C ARG A 396 -9.03 0.01 -20.30
N LEU A 397 -9.64 0.84 -21.15
CA LEU A 397 -10.35 2.01 -20.63
C LEU A 397 -11.58 1.57 -19.82
N GLY A 398 -11.74 2.15 -18.65
CA GLY A 398 -12.86 1.91 -17.75
C GLY A 398 -13.65 3.19 -17.54
N ARG A 399 -14.94 3.19 -17.86
CA ARG A 399 -15.86 4.28 -17.54
C ARG A 399 -17.06 3.66 -16.85
N GLN A 400 -17.16 3.83 -15.54
CA GLN A 400 -18.15 3.15 -14.71
C GLN A 400 -18.92 4.13 -13.84
N MET A 401 -20.14 3.76 -13.48
CA MET A 401 -20.99 4.55 -12.61
C MET A 401 -21.71 3.67 -11.59
N LEU A 402 -21.75 4.11 -10.33
CA LEU A 402 -22.53 3.56 -9.23
C LEU A 402 -23.47 4.65 -8.69
N THR A 403 -24.77 4.40 -8.63
CA THR A 403 -25.77 5.36 -8.13
C THR A 403 -26.44 4.85 -6.86
N ALA A 404 -26.93 5.76 -6.01
CA ALA A 404 -27.57 5.42 -4.74
C ALA A 404 -29.05 5.01 -4.86
N GLY A 405 -29.76 5.44 -5.90
CA GLY A 405 -31.17 5.10 -6.08
C GLY A 405 -31.62 5.13 -7.54
N GLY A 406 -32.77 4.51 -7.79
CA GLY A 406 -33.48 4.55 -9.06
C GLY A 406 -34.31 5.82 -9.23
N ALA A 407 -35.15 5.84 -10.27
CA ALA A 407 -35.94 7.01 -10.63
C ALA A 407 -36.81 7.44 -9.45
N ASP A 408 -36.75 8.72 -9.10
CA ASP A 408 -37.63 9.37 -8.10
C ASP A 408 -37.46 8.86 -6.65
N GLN A 409 -36.33 8.21 -6.34
CA GLN A 409 -35.96 7.78 -4.98
C GLN A 409 -35.05 8.78 -4.28
N LEU A 410 -35.57 9.49 -3.28
CA LEU A 410 -34.78 10.41 -2.44
C LEU A 410 -33.65 9.68 -1.70
N VAL A 411 -32.56 10.42 -1.48
CA VAL A 411 -31.43 9.99 -0.64
C VAL A 411 -31.91 9.73 0.78
N ALA A 412 -31.48 8.63 1.38
CA ALA A 412 -31.82 8.27 2.75
C ALA A 412 -30.86 8.93 3.75
N ASP A 413 -31.20 10.15 4.18
CA ASP A 413 -30.49 10.95 5.20
C ASP A 413 -30.72 10.36 6.62
N GLY A 414 -30.15 9.18 6.90
CA GLY A 414 -30.31 8.51 8.19
C GLY A 414 -29.22 7.49 8.53
N GLY A 415 -28.06 7.57 7.88
CA GLY A 415 -26.93 6.70 8.16
C GLY A 415 -26.15 7.13 9.43
N PRO A 416 -25.33 6.23 10.00
CA PRO A 416 -24.52 6.51 11.19
C PRO A 416 -23.53 7.66 10.98
N ASN A 417 -23.14 8.32 12.08
CA ASN A 417 -22.16 9.42 12.11
C ASN A 417 -22.51 10.64 11.24
N GLY A 418 -23.78 10.79 10.88
CA GLY A 418 -24.27 11.88 10.04
C GLY A 418 -23.88 11.71 8.57
N HIS A 419 -23.98 10.49 8.07
CA HIS A 419 -23.83 10.16 6.65
C HIS A 419 -25.15 9.68 6.07
N SER A 420 -25.33 9.73 4.75
CA SER A 420 -26.40 8.97 4.12
C SER A 420 -26.18 7.45 4.30
N VAL A 421 -27.24 6.65 4.20
CA VAL A 421 -27.12 5.18 4.23
C VAL A 421 -26.19 4.66 3.11
N PHE A 422 -26.27 5.27 1.93
CA PHE A 422 -25.45 4.91 0.79
C PHE A 422 -23.98 5.26 1.04
N THR A 423 -23.68 6.49 1.44
CA THR A 423 -22.31 6.94 1.69
C THR A 423 -21.68 6.19 2.86
N TRP A 424 -22.42 5.94 3.94
CA TRP A 424 -21.93 5.08 5.02
C TRP A 424 -21.53 3.69 4.50
N THR A 425 -22.38 3.06 3.71
CA THR A 425 -22.12 1.73 3.14
C THR A 425 -20.92 1.76 2.20
N LEU A 426 -20.83 2.77 1.34
CA LEU A 426 -19.67 3.00 0.46
C LEU A 426 -18.37 3.10 1.26
N LEU A 427 -18.36 3.88 2.35
CA LEU A 427 -17.20 4.02 3.24
C LEU A 427 -16.82 2.69 3.91
N GLN A 428 -17.79 1.84 4.28
CA GLN A 428 -17.49 0.49 4.78
C GLN A 428 -16.86 -0.40 3.70
N GLY A 429 -17.35 -0.28 2.45
CA GLY A 429 -16.79 -0.96 1.29
C GLY A 429 -15.32 -0.59 1.10
N LEU A 430 -15.06 0.72 0.99
CA LEU A 430 -13.72 1.30 0.88
C LEU A 430 -12.82 1.02 2.10
N ALA A 431 -13.40 0.79 3.29
CA ALA A 431 -12.64 0.40 4.48
C ALA A 431 -12.20 -1.07 4.48
N GLY A 432 -12.46 -1.82 3.40
CA GLY A 432 -12.02 -3.20 3.21
C GLY A 432 -13.16 -4.22 3.10
N LYS A 433 -14.42 -3.85 3.42
CA LYS A 433 -15.54 -4.80 3.24
C LYS A 433 -15.90 -5.05 1.78
N GLY A 434 -15.48 -4.15 0.90
CA GLY A 434 -15.62 -4.25 -0.54
C GLY A 434 -14.63 -5.19 -1.20
N ASP A 435 -13.58 -5.64 -0.50
CA ASP A 435 -12.67 -6.69 -0.98
C ASP A 435 -13.35 -8.04 -0.75
N LEU A 436 -14.18 -8.45 -1.71
CA LEU A 436 -15.05 -9.62 -1.58
C LEU A 436 -14.30 -10.94 -1.79
N ASN A 437 -13.12 -10.90 -2.42
CA ASN A 437 -12.31 -12.08 -2.74
C ASN A 437 -11.06 -12.19 -1.82
N GLY A 438 -10.78 -11.17 -1.00
CA GLY A 438 -9.70 -11.15 -0.02
C GLY A 438 -8.32 -10.88 -0.63
N ASP A 439 -8.26 -10.30 -1.81
CA ASP A 439 -7.02 -10.08 -2.57
C ASP A 439 -6.36 -8.72 -2.33
N GLY A 440 -6.87 -7.94 -1.37
CA GLY A 440 -6.34 -6.63 -0.99
C GLY A 440 -6.64 -5.54 -2.01
N ILE A 441 -7.46 -5.84 -3.02
CA ILE A 441 -7.87 -4.94 -4.06
C ILE A 441 -9.40 -4.80 -3.99
N ILE A 442 -9.90 -3.60 -4.26
CA ILE A 442 -11.33 -3.35 -4.44
C ILE A 442 -11.53 -2.82 -5.84
N THR A 443 -12.13 -3.62 -6.70
CA THR A 443 -12.60 -3.14 -8.01
C THR A 443 -13.93 -2.39 -7.90
N ALA A 444 -14.28 -1.54 -8.87
CA ALA A 444 -15.60 -0.93 -8.89
C ALA A 444 -16.71 -1.98 -8.98
N THR A 445 -16.46 -3.09 -9.68
CA THR A 445 -17.36 -4.24 -9.72
C THR A 445 -17.60 -4.84 -8.33
N GLU A 446 -16.54 -5.05 -7.53
CA GLU A 446 -16.68 -5.56 -6.16
C GLU A 446 -17.32 -4.55 -5.22
N LEU A 447 -16.94 -3.28 -5.36
CA LEU A 447 -17.53 -2.20 -4.59
C LEU A 447 -19.04 -2.12 -4.85
N ALA A 448 -19.47 -2.20 -6.10
CA ALA A 448 -20.88 -2.25 -6.46
C ALA A 448 -21.58 -3.53 -5.96
N ALA A 449 -20.93 -4.69 -6.09
CA ALA A 449 -21.43 -5.97 -5.61
C ALA A 449 -21.59 -5.99 -4.07
N TYR A 450 -20.81 -5.19 -3.34
CA TYR A 450 -20.96 -4.98 -1.91
C TYR A 450 -22.04 -3.93 -1.59
N VAL A 451 -21.95 -2.73 -2.16
CA VAL A 451 -22.79 -1.58 -1.80
C VAL A 451 -24.24 -1.79 -2.21
N ALA A 452 -24.50 -2.25 -3.43
CA ALA A 452 -25.85 -2.29 -3.99
C ALA A 452 -26.83 -3.17 -3.21
N PRO A 453 -26.54 -4.47 -2.96
CA PRO A 453 -27.44 -5.31 -2.17
C PRO A 453 -27.53 -4.87 -0.70
N ALA A 454 -26.42 -4.38 -0.13
CA ALA A 454 -26.40 -3.97 1.28
C ALA A 454 -27.29 -2.74 1.53
N VAL A 455 -27.22 -1.73 0.67
CA VAL A 455 -28.11 -0.55 0.75
C VAL A 455 -29.57 -0.93 0.47
N ALA A 456 -29.84 -1.75 -0.55
CA ALA A 456 -31.19 -2.18 -0.89
C ALA A 456 -31.87 -3.01 0.22
N ALA A 457 -31.09 -3.68 1.07
CA ALA A 457 -31.62 -4.45 2.19
C ALA A 457 -32.04 -3.59 3.39
N VAL A 458 -31.48 -2.40 3.55
CA VAL A 458 -31.67 -1.54 4.74
C VAL A 458 -32.39 -0.22 4.43
N SER A 459 -32.58 0.09 3.15
CA SER A 459 -33.21 1.31 2.64
C SER A 459 -34.17 0.98 1.49
N ARG A 460 -35.02 1.94 1.10
CA ARG A 460 -35.88 1.83 -0.11
C ARG A 460 -35.11 2.11 -1.41
N GLN A 461 -33.87 2.55 -1.26
CA GLN A 461 -32.95 2.83 -2.36
C GLN A 461 -32.65 1.56 -3.17
N THR A 462 -32.54 1.74 -4.48
CA THR A 462 -32.17 0.69 -5.44
C THR A 462 -30.91 1.10 -6.20
N PRO A 463 -29.72 0.92 -5.60
CA PRO A 463 -28.47 1.29 -6.26
C PRO A 463 -28.30 0.57 -7.60
N ALA A 464 -27.78 1.30 -8.57
CA ALA A 464 -27.49 0.78 -9.90
C ALA A 464 -26.01 0.92 -10.24
N PHE A 465 -25.49 -0.01 -11.03
CA PHE A 465 -24.10 0.00 -11.50
C PHE A 465 -24.03 -0.17 -13.02
N GLY A 466 -22.98 0.30 -13.69
CA GLY A 466 -22.81 -0.02 -15.11
C GLY A 466 -21.69 0.75 -15.78
N SER A 467 -21.47 0.44 -17.06
CA SER A 467 -20.49 1.11 -17.90
C SER A 467 -21.10 2.30 -18.65
N LEU A 468 -20.33 3.38 -18.80
CA LEU A 468 -20.65 4.55 -19.61
C LEU A 468 -20.01 4.44 -21.01
N PRO A 469 -20.39 5.30 -21.98
CA PRO A 469 -19.75 5.35 -23.29
C PRO A 469 -18.23 5.59 -23.17
N GLY A 470 -17.47 5.04 -24.10
CA GLY A 470 -15.99 5.05 -24.04
C GLY A 470 -15.36 4.00 -23.12
N SER A 471 -16.15 3.16 -22.42
CA SER A 471 -15.63 2.01 -21.67
C SER A 471 -15.27 0.86 -22.61
N GLU A 472 -14.08 0.28 -22.42
CA GLU A 472 -13.57 -0.91 -23.11
C GLU A 472 -13.64 -2.16 -22.21
N GLY A 473 -14.33 -2.08 -21.08
CA GLY A 473 -14.38 -3.14 -20.06
C GLY A 473 -13.23 -3.10 -19.06
N GLY A 474 -12.52 -1.97 -18.95
CA GLY A 474 -11.64 -1.70 -17.82
C GLY A 474 -12.44 -1.52 -16.52
N ASP A 475 -11.78 -1.76 -15.39
CA ASP A 475 -12.41 -1.72 -14.06
C ASP A 475 -11.60 -0.79 -13.14
N PHE A 476 -12.27 0.16 -12.50
CA PHE A 476 -11.61 1.06 -11.56
C PHE A 476 -11.14 0.28 -10.34
N VAL A 477 -9.95 0.60 -9.83
CA VAL A 477 -9.32 -0.17 -8.76
C VAL A 477 -8.86 0.71 -7.61
N PHE A 478 -9.11 0.24 -6.39
CA PHE A 478 -8.50 0.70 -5.15
C PHE A 478 -7.58 -0.39 -4.60
N GLU A 479 -6.36 -0.02 -4.20
CA GLU A 479 -5.47 -0.92 -3.46
C GLU A 479 -5.61 -0.61 -1.97
N LEU A 480 -5.91 -1.62 -1.16
CA LEU A 480 -6.05 -1.43 0.28
C LEU A 480 -4.67 -1.21 0.93
N PRO A 481 -4.47 -0.10 1.67
CA PRO A 481 -3.23 0.12 2.38
C PRO A 481 -3.12 -0.87 3.54
N ALA A 482 -1.91 -1.38 3.77
CA ALA A 482 -1.59 -2.18 4.95
C ALA A 482 -1.73 -1.32 6.23
N SER A 483 -2.54 -1.76 7.20
CA SER A 483 -2.62 -1.04 8.48
C SER A 483 -1.37 -1.30 9.31
N GLY A 484 -0.81 -0.21 9.87
CA GLY A 484 0.28 -0.24 10.85
C GLY A 484 -0.18 -0.03 12.30
N GLU A 485 -1.50 -0.03 12.56
CA GLU A 485 -2.06 0.34 13.87
C GLU A 485 -1.87 -0.77 14.91
N PHE A 486 -1.05 -0.49 15.92
CA PHE A 486 -0.96 -1.29 17.14
C PHE A 486 -2.11 -0.90 18.06
N LEU A 487 -2.95 -1.88 18.40
CA LEU A 487 -4.04 -1.69 19.35
C LEU A 487 -3.51 -1.29 20.73
N SER A 488 -4.15 -0.27 21.30
CA SER A 488 -3.88 0.23 22.65
C SER A 488 -5.17 0.79 23.27
N ALA A 489 -5.07 1.30 24.51
CA ALA A 489 -6.19 1.91 25.21
C ALA A 489 -6.78 3.12 24.46
N GLU A 490 -5.98 3.79 23.64
CA GLU A 490 -6.34 4.94 22.81
C GLU A 490 -7.02 4.54 21.49
N THR A 491 -6.99 3.26 21.09
CA THR A 491 -7.68 2.83 19.86
C THR A 491 -9.18 3.03 19.99
N THR A 492 -9.72 3.87 19.11
CA THR A 492 -11.15 4.20 19.06
C THR A 492 -11.96 3.05 18.48
N GLN A 493 -13.09 2.73 19.13
CA GLN A 493 -14.08 1.78 18.64
C GLN A 493 -15.25 2.52 17.99
N LEU A 494 -15.97 1.83 17.11
CA LEU A 494 -17.18 2.37 16.48
C LEU A 494 -18.29 2.59 17.52
N ALA A 495 -19.10 3.61 17.26
CA ALA A 495 -20.31 3.90 18.03
C ALA A 495 -21.37 2.80 17.84
N GLY A 496 -22.29 2.67 18.80
CA GLY A 496 -23.25 1.56 18.83
C GLY A 496 -24.23 1.55 17.64
N ASP A 497 -24.63 2.72 17.16
CA ASP A 497 -25.46 2.89 15.95
C ASP A 497 -24.70 2.48 14.68
N ALA A 498 -23.41 2.84 14.58
CA ALA A 498 -22.53 2.41 13.51
C ALA A 498 -22.34 0.89 13.50
N ILE A 499 -22.12 0.27 14.66
CA ILE A 499 -22.05 -1.20 14.80
C ILE A 499 -23.37 -1.84 14.37
N ALA A 500 -24.51 -1.35 14.87
CA ALA A 500 -25.82 -1.91 14.54
C ALA A 500 -26.12 -1.81 13.03
N MET A 501 -25.75 -0.71 12.39
CA MET A 501 -25.87 -0.56 10.95
C MET A 501 -24.94 -1.52 10.20
N ASN A 502 -23.67 -1.62 10.60
CA ASN A 502 -22.72 -2.55 10.00
C ASN A 502 -23.20 -4.00 10.09
N THR A 503 -23.76 -4.42 11.22
CA THR A 503 -24.35 -5.76 11.37
C THR A 503 -25.48 -6.00 10.36
N LYS A 504 -26.36 -5.01 10.14
CA LYS A 504 -27.44 -5.13 9.14
C LYS A 504 -26.89 -5.21 7.72
N LEU A 505 -25.90 -4.39 7.39
CA LEU A 505 -25.25 -4.40 6.09
C LEU A 505 -24.53 -5.73 5.86
N ASP A 506 -23.83 -6.25 6.87
CA ASP A 506 -23.12 -7.53 6.80
C ASP A 506 -24.07 -8.72 6.60
N ALA A 507 -25.28 -8.69 7.16
CA ALA A 507 -26.29 -9.72 6.95
C ALA A 507 -26.78 -9.80 5.49
N ALA A 508 -26.71 -8.69 4.76
CA ALA A 508 -27.06 -8.61 3.34
C ALA A 508 -25.86 -8.82 2.41
N ARG A 509 -24.66 -9.08 2.95
CA ARG A 509 -23.47 -9.27 2.12
C ARG A 509 -23.58 -10.54 1.28
N PRO A 510 -23.12 -10.47 0.02
CA PRO A 510 -22.89 -11.66 -0.76
C PRO A 510 -21.94 -12.59 0.00
N VAL A 511 -22.36 -13.82 0.26
CA VAL A 511 -21.48 -14.84 0.84
C VAL A 511 -20.74 -15.53 -0.31
N PRO A 512 -19.40 -15.56 -0.31
CA PRO A 512 -18.65 -16.34 -1.30
C PRO A 512 -19.08 -17.80 -1.26
N VAL A 513 -19.24 -18.44 -2.42
CA VAL A 513 -19.61 -19.86 -2.48
C VAL A 513 -18.50 -20.69 -1.81
N PRO A 514 -18.77 -21.44 -0.72
CA PRO A 514 -17.74 -22.23 -0.06
C PRO A 514 -17.30 -23.38 -0.98
N ALA A 515 -15.98 -23.67 -0.99
CA ALA A 515 -15.33 -24.82 -1.64
C ALA A 515 -14.73 -24.65 -3.06
N ALA A 516 -14.38 -23.43 -3.51
CA ALA A 516 -13.50 -23.25 -4.67
C ALA A 516 -12.17 -22.58 -4.27
N PRO A 517 -11.02 -23.00 -4.83
CA PRO A 517 -9.71 -22.41 -4.51
C PRO A 517 -9.55 -20.94 -4.94
N ASN A 518 -10.49 -20.38 -5.71
CA ASN A 518 -10.61 -18.96 -6.06
C ASN A 518 -12.11 -18.62 -6.26
N PRO A 519 -12.88 -18.29 -5.21
CA PRO A 519 -14.32 -18.07 -5.35
C PRO A 519 -14.61 -16.71 -6.00
N SER A 520 -15.23 -16.70 -7.17
CA SER A 520 -15.91 -15.51 -7.69
C SER A 520 -17.29 -15.40 -7.04
N THR A 521 -17.66 -14.22 -6.59
CA THR A 521 -18.98 -13.94 -6.05
C THR A 521 -19.88 -13.43 -7.18
N THR A 522 -21.08 -13.99 -7.26
CA THR A 522 -22.11 -13.51 -8.20
C THR A 522 -23.17 -12.75 -7.43
N VAL A 523 -23.48 -11.53 -7.90
CA VAL A 523 -24.53 -10.69 -7.30
C VAL A 523 -25.44 -10.16 -8.40
N VAL A 524 -26.74 -10.15 -8.14
CA VAL A 524 -27.71 -9.47 -9.01
C VAL A 524 -27.87 -8.04 -8.50
N VAL A 525 -27.63 -7.06 -9.38
CA VAL A 525 -27.81 -5.63 -9.09
C VAL A 525 -28.63 -4.99 -10.22
N LYS A 526 -29.09 -3.76 -10.00
CA LYS A 526 -29.70 -2.98 -11.08
C LYS A 526 -28.63 -2.43 -12.04
N ASP A 527 -28.92 -2.43 -13.32
CA ASP A 527 -28.16 -1.66 -14.31
C ASP A 527 -28.63 -0.20 -14.34
N LEU A 528 -27.93 0.63 -15.11
CA LEU A 528 -28.25 2.05 -15.30
C LEU A 528 -29.57 2.26 -16.09
N GLN A 529 -30.24 1.20 -16.54
CA GLN A 529 -31.58 1.24 -17.12
C GLN A 529 -32.67 0.78 -16.13
N GLY A 530 -32.28 0.30 -14.95
CA GLY A 530 -33.16 -0.27 -13.93
C GLY A 530 -33.50 -1.76 -14.13
N ALA A 531 -32.90 -2.42 -15.13
CA ALA A 531 -33.04 -3.86 -15.33
C ALA A 531 -32.06 -4.65 -14.44
N ASP A 532 -32.34 -5.93 -14.21
CA ASP A 532 -31.43 -6.79 -13.45
C ASP A 532 -30.21 -7.17 -14.30
N GLN A 533 -29.03 -7.02 -13.72
CA GLN A 533 -27.77 -7.50 -14.29
C GLN A 533 -27.03 -8.37 -13.28
N LYS A 534 -26.32 -9.37 -13.81
CA LYS A 534 -25.48 -10.27 -13.03
C LYS A 534 -24.05 -9.72 -13.01
N LEU A 535 -23.60 -9.26 -11.85
CA LEU A 535 -22.18 -8.97 -11.61
C LEU A 535 -21.46 -10.23 -11.17
N VAL A 536 -20.29 -10.46 -11.76
CA VAL A 536 -19.37 -11.52 -11.36
C VAL A 536 -18.10 -10.80 -10.89
N THR A 537 -17.76 -10.98 -9.61
CA THR A 537 -16.54 -10.36 -9.08
C THR A 537 -15.30 -10.98 -9.71
N PRO A 538 -14.21 -10.21 -9.85
CA PRO A 538 -12.92 -10.74 -10.28
C PRO A 538 -12.46 -11.92 -9.41
N LEU A 539 -11.67 -12.80 -10.02
CA LEU A 539 -10.92 -13.81 -9.29
C LEU A 539 -9.81 -13.14 -8.46
N ALA A 540 -9.60 -13.66 -7.25
CA ALA A 540 -8.56 -13.19 -6.35
C ALA A 540 -7.16 -13.23 -6.98
N VAL A 541 -6.41 -12.15 -6.78
CA VAL A 541 -4.98 -12.09 -7.05
C VAL A 541 -4.19 -13.05 -6.14
N PRO A 542 -3.32 -13.91 -6.70
CA PRO A 542 -2.37 -14.69 -5.90
C PRO A 542 -1.50 -13.77 -5.04
N SER A 543 -1.45 -14.06 -3.74
CA SER A 543 -0.82 -13.19 -2.75
C SER A 543 0.17 -13.97 -1.89
N SER A 544 1.25 -13.32 -1.46
CA SER A 544 2.25 -13.94 -0.60
C SER A 544 1.70 -14.20 0.82
N ALA A 545 2.32 -15.13 1.56
CA ALA A 545 1.94 -15.38 2.96
C ALA A 545 2.02 -14.11 3.83
N ARG A 546 2.94 -13.19 3.51
CA ARG A 546 3.07 -11.90 4.19
C ARG A 546 1.89 -10.97 3.90
N GLN A 547 1.47 -10.87 2.63
CA GLN A 547 0.30 -10.09 2.23
C GLN A 547 -0.97 -10.67 2.85
N LEU A 548 -1.13 -12.00 2.83
CA LEU A 548 -2.26 -12.68 3.47
C LEU A 548 -2.26 -12.45 4.99
N ALA A 549 -1.10 -12.50 5.64
CA ALA A 549 -0.99 -12.20 7.07
C ALA A 549 -1.39 -10.75 7.38
N GLN A 550 -0.93 -9.80 6.57
CA GLN A 550 -1.31 -8.40 6.70
C GLN A 550 -2.82 -8.19 6.54
N ARG A 551 -3.45 -8.83 5.53
CA ARG A 551 -4.90 -8.74 5.33
C ARG A 551 -5.69 -9.34 6.48
N ALA A 552 -5.26 -10.48 7.01
CA ALA A 552 -5.87 -11.06 8.19
C ALA A 552 -5.73 -10.12 9.41
N ASN A 553 -4.58 -9.46 9.59
CA ASN A 553 -4.43 -8.42 10.61
C ASN A 553 -5.38 -7.23 10.40
N ASP A 554 -5.49 -6.72 9.17
CA ASP A 554 -6.32 -5.56 8.86
C ASP A 554 -7.81 -5.87 9.05
N ARG A 555 -8.23 -7.08 8.68
CA ARG A 555 -9.58 -7.59 8.97
C ARG A 555 -9.82 -7.74 10.48
N GLY A 556 -8.84 -8.26 11.22
CA GLY A 556 -8.90 -8.34 12.68
C GLY A 556 -9.06 -6.97 13.34
N LEU A 557 -8.35 -5.96 12.85
CA LEU A 557 -8.46 -4.58 13.33
C LEU A 557 -9.85 -3.99 13.08
N GLN A 558 -10.44 -4.24 11.91
CA GLN A 558 -11.80 -3.83 11.62
C GLN A 558 -12.81 -4.46 12.58
N LEU A 559 -12.72 -5.77 12.79
CA LEU A 559 -13.60 -6.52 13.70
C LEU A 559 -13.44 -6.04 15.15
N TYR A 560 -12.21 -5.75 15.57
CA TYR A 560 -11.95 -5.15 16.89
C TYR A 560 -12.66 -3.80 17.06
N LYS A 561 -12.62 -2.92 16.04
CA LYS A 561 -13.31 -1.62 16.08
C LYS A 561 -14.83 -1.78 16.16
N GLU A 562 -15.37 -2.87 15.60
CA GLU A 562 -16.78 -3.27 15.69
C GLU A 562 -17.13 -3.98 17.01
N LYS A 563 -16.18 -4.12 17.95
CA LYS A 563 -16.31 -4.90 19.20
C LYS A 563 -16.56 -6.40 18.97
N ASN A 564 -16.28 -6.89 17.77
CA ASN A 564 -16.42 -8.29 17.43
C ASN A 564 -15.15 -9.08 17.78
N TYR A 565 -14.91 -9.25 19.08
CA TYR A 565 -13.62 -9.73 19.60
C TYR A 565 -13.30 -11.18 19.24
N ALA A 566 -14.30 -12.06 19.12
CA ALA A 566 -14.06 -13.47 18.80
C ALA A 566 -13.56 -13.64 17.36
N GLU A 567 -14.19 -12.95 16.40
CA GLU A 567 -13.76 -12.95 15.01
C GLU A 567 -12.44 -12.18 14.84
N ALA A 568 -12.22 -11.11 15.61
CA ALA A 568 -10.93 -10.40 15.61
C ALA A 568 -9.79 -11.33 16.08
N GLU A 569 -10.02 -12.09 17.17
CA GLU A 569 -9.08 -13.10 17.68
C GLU A 569 -8.75 -14.14 16.60
N ALA A 570 -9.75 -14.67 15.90
CA ALA A 570 -9.56 -15.64 14.82
C ALA A 570 -8.69 -15.08 13.69
N GLN A 571 -8.92 -13.82 13.29
CA GLN A 571 -8.17 -13.17 12.21
C GLN A 571 -6.73 -12.85 12.59
N PHE A 572 -6.47 -12.31 13.79
CA PHE A 572 -5.09 -12.10 14.24
C PHE A 572 -4.33 -13.42 14.44
N THR A 573 -5.03 -14.47 14.88
CA THR A 573 -4.45 -15.82 14.97
C THR A 573 -4.07 -16.34 13.59
N GLU A 574 -4.92 -16.16 12.58
CA GLU A 574 -4.62 -16.54 11.20
C GLU A 574 -3.41 -15.77 10.65
N ALA A 575 -3.33 -14.45 10.91
CA ALA A 575 -2.17 -13.64 10.56
C ALA A 575 -0.86 -14.22 11.12
N LEU A 576 -0.89 -14.67 12.38
CA LEU A 576 0.27 -15.26 13.06
C LEU A 576 0.59 -16.69 12.60
N LYS A 577 -0.39 -17.45 12.11
CA LYS A 577 -0.10 -18.75 11.45
C LYS A 577 0.64 -18.55 10.13
N LEU A 578 0.21 -17.56 9.35
CA LEU A 578 0.83 -17.20 8.07
C LEU A 578 2.19 -16.55 8.26
N ARG A 579 2.34 -15.77 9.34
CA ARG A 579 3.57 -15.06 9.68
C ARG A 579 3.78 -15.00 11.20
N ALA A 580 4.56 -15.95 11.72
CA ALA A 580 4.81 -16.07 13.16
C ALA A 580 5.63 -14.89 13.76
N ASP A 581 6.44 -14.21 12.94
CA ASP A 581 7.26 -13.06 13.33
C ASP A 581 6.55 -11.70 13.13
N PHE A 582 5.22 -11.68 13.21
CA PHE A 582 4.42 -10.48 12.95
C PHE A 582 4.06 -9.74 14.25
N ALA A 583 4.97 -8.87 14.71
CA ALA A 583 4.82 -8.11 15.96
C ALA A 583 3.49 -7.34 16.06
N LEU A 584 3.02 -6.75 14.95
CA LEU A 584 1.75 -6.02 14.90
C LEU A 584 0.56 -6.92 15.26
N ALA A 585 0.42 -8.06 14.58
CA ALA A 585 -0.65 -9.01 14.85
C ALA A 585 -0.54 -9.62 16.26
N ALA A 586 0.67 -9.87 16.75
CA ALA A 586 0.91 -10.35 18.12
C ALA A 586 0.42 -9.35 19.18
N ASN A 587 0.73 -8.05 19.02
CA ASN A 587 0.22 -7.01 19.91
C ASN A 587 -1.30 -6.94 19.86
N ASN A 588 -1.84 -6.94 18.64
CA ASN A 588 -3.27 -6.77 18.43
C ASN A 588 -4.07 -7.96 19.00
N LEU A 589 -3.57 -9.19 18.85
CA LEU A 589 -4.12 -10.37 19.50
C LEU A 589 -4.06 -10.25 21.03
N GLY A 590 -2.91 -9.83 21.58
CA GLY A 590 -2.77 -9.58 23.02
C GLY A 590 -3.78 -8.56 23.54
N PHE A 591 -4.05 -7.50 22.76
CA PHE A 591 -5.01 -6.47 23.13
C PHE A 591 -6.46 -6.94 23.05
N VAL A 592 -6.80 -7.82 22.11
CA VAL A 592 -8.10 -8.51 22.08
C VAL A 592 -8.29 -9.34 23.36
N TYR A 593 -7.28 -10.12 23.76
CA TYR A 593 -7.33 -10.86 25.03
C TYR A 593 -7.49 -9.94 26.24
N TYR A 594 -6.81 -8.79 26.25
CA TYR A 594 -6.97 -7.78 27.29
C TYR A 594 -8.41 -7.26 27.38
N LYS A 595 -9.06 -6.97 26.25
CA LYS A 595 -10.48 -6.54 26.21
C LYS A 595 -11.47 -7.62 26.61
N GLN A 596 -11.07 -8.90 26.53
CA GLN A 596 -11.83 -10.04 27.02
C GLN A 596 -11.52 -10.38 28.50
N ASP A 597 -10.81 -9.51 29.22
CA ASP A 597 -10.35 -9.70 30.61
C ASP A 597 -9.42 -10.93 30.83
N LYS A 598 -8.84 -11.48 29.76
CA LYS A 598 -7.87 -12.59 29.79
C LYS A 598 -6.45 -12.06 29.93
N PHE A 599 -6.15 -11.45 31.08
CA PHE A 599 -4.93 -10.65 31.27
C PHE A 599 -3.63 -11.47 31.22
N ALA A 600 -3.65 -12.74 31.64
CA ALA A 600 -2.46 -13.59 31.60
C ALA A 600 -2.07 -13.95 30.15
N GLU A 601 -3.05 -14.26 29.32
CA GLU A 601 -2.90 -14.51 27.89
C GLU A 601 -2.48 -13.23 27.15
N ALA A 602 -3.09 -12.10 27.48
CA ALA A 602 -2.70 -10.80 26.94
C ALA A 602 -1.21 -10.50 27.19
N ALA A 603 -0.75 -10.66 28.44
CA ALA A 603 0.65 -10.47 28.81
C ALA A 603 1.60 -11.36 27.99
N ARG A 604 1.27 -12.64 27.78
CA ARG A 604 2.09 -13.55 26.96
C ARG A 604 2.25 -13.06 25.52
N TRP A 605 1.20 -12.52 24.92
CA TRP A 605 1.23 -11.99 23.56
C TRP A 605 2.00 -10.66 23.45
N PHE A 606 1.88 -9.77 24.45
CA PHE A 606 2.70 -8.56 24.50
C PHE A 606 4.19 -8.89 24.72
N GLU A 607 4.50 -9.87 25.57
CA GLU A 607 5.88 -10.37 25.70
C GLU A 607 6.39 -10.97 24.39
N ASN A 608 5.56 -11.69 23.64
CA ASN A 608 5.93 -12.19 22.32
C ASN A 608 6.19 -11.05 21.34
N THR A 609 5.36 -10.01 21.37
CA THR A 609 5.57 -8.79 20.57
C THR A 609 6.95 -8.18 20.87
N ILE A 610 7.31 -8.04 22.15
CA ILE A 610 8.60 -7.49 22.58
C ILE A 610 9.77 -8.40 22.17
N LYS A 611 9.58 -9.73 22.16
CA LYS A 611 10.61 -10.65 21.65
C LYS A 611 10.86 -10.48 20.16
N ILE A 612 9.80 -10.21 19.38
CA ILE A 612 9.88 -9.99 17.93
C ILE A 612 10.46 -8.60 17.65
N ASP A 613 9.96 -7.57 18.33
CA ASP A 613 10.39 -6.18 18.17
C ASP A 613 10.49 -5.48 19.55
N PRO A 614 11.69 -5.47 20.16
CA PRO A 614 11.94 -4.84 21.45
C PRO A 614 11.79 -3.32 21.46
N SER A 615 11.66 -2.68 20.31
CA SER A 615 11.53 -1.21 20.21
C SER A 615 10.07 -0.74 20.25
N ARG A 616 9.09 -1.65 20.25
CA ARG A 616 7.66 -1.29 20.26
C ARG A 616 7.19 -0.83 21.64
N ALA A 617 7.31 0.46 21.89
CA ALA A 617 6.84 1.08 23.14
C ALA A 617 5.38 0.70 23.48
N VAL A 618 4.47 0.69 22.49
CA VAL A 618 3.06 0.31 22.68
C VAL A 618 2.87 -1.08 23.31
N ALA A 619 3.76 -2.03 23.03
CA ALA A 619 3.69 -3.36 23.65
C ALA A 619 4.02 -3.31 25.15
N TYR A 620 4.91 -2.40 25.57
CA TYR A 620 5.27 -2.22 26.98
C TYR A 620 4.16 -1.56 27.80
N ILE A 621 3.47 -0.54 27.25
CA ILE A 621 2.33 0.06 27.96
C ILE A 621 1.19 -0.96 28.14
N ASN A 622 0.89 -1.70 27.07
CA ASN A 622 -0.12 -2.76 27.10
C ASN A 622 0.25 -3.90 28.06
N LEU A 623 1.53 -4.29 28.10
CA LEU A 623 2.05 -5.29 29.04
C LEU A 623 1.96 -4.80 30.49
N GLY A 624 2.28 -3.52 30.75
CA GLY A 624 2.12 -2.90 32.06
C GLY A 624 0.68 -2.96 32.57
N ASP A 625 -0.28 -2.61 31.71
CA ASP A 625 -1.70 -2.69 32.03
C ASP A 625 -2.16 -4.14 32.29
N ALA A 626 -1.74 -5.10 31.45
CA ALA A 626 -2.06 -6.51 31.65
C ALA A 626 -1.48 -7.06 32.97
N TYR A 627 -0.26 -6.65 33.33
CA TYR A 627 0.37 -7.03 34.59
C TYR A 627 -0.31 -6.40 35.80
N ALA A 628 -0.67 -5.12 35.73
CA ALA A 628 -1.40 -4.45 36.79
C ALA A 628 -2.75 -5.14 37.05
N LYS A 629 -3.49 -5.46 35.98
CA LYS A 629 -4.80 -6.15 36.08
C LYS A 629 -4.71 -7.59 36.57
N SER A 630 -3.59 -8.28 36.34
CA SER A 630 -3.33 -9.62 36.87
C SER A 630 -2.63 -9.65 38.24
N GLY A 631 -2.47 -8.49 38.90
CA GLY A 631 -1.88 -8.39 40.24
C GLY A 631 -0.35 -8.54 40.30
N GLN A 632 0.34 -8.46 39.16
CA GLN A 632 1.79 -8.61 39.05
C GLN A 632 2.50 -7.24 39.11
N SER A 633 2.38 -6.54 40.24
CA SER A 633 2.81 -5.15 40.42
C SER A 633 4.27 -4.88 40.03
N ASP A 634 5.23 -5.71 40.44
CA ASP A 634 6.65 -5.48 40.11
C ASP A 634 6.93 -5.56 38.61
N LYS A 635 6.26 -6.48 37.91
CA LYS A 635 6.38 -6.60 36.46
C LYS A 635 5.70 -5.43 35.74
N ALA A 636 4.57 -4.95 36.27
CA ALA A 636 3.90 -3.77 35.76
C ALA A 636 4.77 -2.53 35.88
N LYS A 637 5.38 -2.27 37.06
CA LYS A 637 6.33 -1.18 37.26
C LYS A 637 7.46 -1.20 36.23
N LYS A 638 8.06 -2.38 36.01
CA LYS A 638 9.14 -2.54 35.03
C LYS A 638 8.69 -2.21 33.61
N ALA A 639 7.53 -2.72 33.19
CA ALA A 639 7.00 -2.48 31.84
C ALA A 639 6.68 -1.00 31.60
N PHE A 640 6.02 -0.32 32.55
CA PHE A 640 5.77 1.13 32.45
C PHE A 640 7.06 1.96 32.46
N GLY A 641 8.06 1.55 33.25
CA GLY A 641 9.40 2.16 33.23
C GLY A 641 10.04 2.09 31.85
N THR A 642 10.06 0.91 31.23
CA THR A 642 10.62 0.73 29.88
C THR A 642 9.83 1.50 28.80
N TYR A 643 8.50 1.62 28.93
CA TYR A 643 7.72 2.50 28.06
C TYR A 643 8.23 3.95 28.12
N LEU A 644 8.48 4.47 29.33
CA LEU A 644 8.97 5.85 29.53
C LEU A 644 10.42 6.05 29.08
N GLU A 645 11.25 5.00 29.11
CA GLU A 645 12.59 5.02 28.52
C GLU A 645 12.55 5.13 26.99
N LEU A 646 11.65 4.36 26.35
CA LEU A 646 11.49 4.38 24.90
C LEU A 646 10.76 5.65 24.40
N MET A 647 9.75 6.11 25.14
CA MET A 647 8.85 7.21 24.75
C MET A 647 8.58 8.15 25.94
N PRO A 648 9.58 8.92 26.42
CA PRO A 648 9.43 9.79 27.59
C PRO A 648 8.38 10.91 27.42
N GLN A 649 8.08 11.29 26.18
CA GLN A 649 7.03 12.26 25.82
C GLN A 649 5.97 11.65 24.90
N GLY A 650 5.80 10.31 24.94
CA GLY A 650 4.80 9.62 24.14
C GLY A 650 3.35 9.90 24.58
N PRO A 651 2.36 9.52 23.75
CA PRO A 651 0.94 9.77 24.04
C PRO A 651 0.47 9.27 25.40
N SER A 652 1.00 8.13 25.85
CA SER A 652 0.64 7.49 27.13
C SER A 652 1.68 7.75 28.24
N ALA A 653 2.61 8.71 28.07
CA ALA A 653 3.67 8.96 29.06
C ALA A 653 3.12 9.53 30.38
N ALA A 654 2.16 10.46 30.31
CA ALA A 654 1.48 10.96 31.51
C ALA A 654 0.73 9.82 32.24
N TYR A 655 0.05 8.96 31.48
CA TYR A 655 -0.64 7.79 32.01
C TYR A 655 0.34 6.81 32.69
N ALA A 656 1.46 6.47 32.03
CA ALA A 656 2.47 5.57 32.57
C ALA A 656 3.06 6.08 33.90
N ARG A 657 3.36 7.39 33.99
CA ARG A 657 3.82 8.02 35.25
C ARG A 657 2.78 7.88 36.35
N GLN A 658 1.51 8.15 36.04
CA GLN A 658 0.42 8.01 37.00
C GLN A 658 0.24 6.55 37.47
N GLN A 659 0.42 5.56 36.59
CA GLN A 659 0.37 4.15 37.02
C GLN A 659 1.53 3.80 37.94
N LEU A 660 2.74 4.32 37.67
CA LEU A 660 3.91 4.08 38.52
C LEU A 660 3.73 4.62 39.95
N GLU A 661 3.00 5.72 40.14
CA GLU A 661 2.70 6.28 41.47
C GLU A 661 1.77 5.38 42.32
N LYS A 662 1.04 4.44 41.70
CA LYS A 662 0.10 3.56 42.40
C LYS A 662 0.75 2.33 43.01
N PHE A 663 1.99 2.02 42.64
CA PHE A 663 2.71 0.87 43.16
C PHE A 663 3.80 1.30 44.12
#